data_AF-A0A2P2D0S2-F1
#
_entry.id   AF-A0A2P2D0S2-F1
#
_cell.length_a   1.000
_cell.length_b   1.000
_cell.length_c   1.000
_cell.angle_alpha   90.00
_cell.angle_beta   90.00
_cell.angle_gamma   90.00
#
_symmetry.space_group_name_H-M   'P 1'
#
loop_
_entity.id
_entity.type
_entity.pdbx_description
1 polymer ?
#
loop_
_entity_poly.entity_id
_entity_poly.type
_entity_poly.pdbx_seq_one_letter_code
_entity_poly.pdbx_strand_id
1 'polypeptide(L)'
;MSLSGACSHAGTDKNGISQFSDNTDDYQGVSLFSFLNPYPVVKSFFTNMDPVGFNEALGDALSQAPRTDNLGTIRALESAMLQSRTSVQTLSLGLADMIEKMQTSNPAAYSSIQPVFEKIRHYKKPVVRNLMPLGANQLLIEYNTKTANQVATSIHDTADLLVDPDTVDTLHDIEDFLYKGLRKNTTFRTGVENLLGGFFAPSLLTDRTLKEGFISLVYDFGEMMYKAAGFEDQMTPQTSFKNFIINAENFFTANTVSPVEPSANEYSTNAAYNSPGGTLKPAELRTMIRDLFVTVKGLIFAQGDVTVNVLKETAKNAYLLDFMRNSSGSSQTFKDLLQLDGDGRNRQTDVESRPLSSLETLFIVLTLADNYGYRWNPAQTTHNALTDTGPFTTGGELTLGDAMFSMGSVIGSGDSFNFKNITELSRTSSKVFRDGSIYKIGFNTRVLSILEAASRGEAQQVTDPASEATFDKLYNKTVPWMLDWIVKVTLEGYGPYYSQTDGGGQPIAPNGNVLQYQPSWNTSKYYVQIDPGTGGERRIYLGGVDQTAASAVLTNKGFYSITETAPAPILVASAEEAFYKNLQWLLYEKRFVAVLPVRAKLAATVTYQEALFITAIGNGIMGMMNLSPNCGPLKDDCTNFNGFWQKKGTPIKSFDSGTQAGPWVVQDTNFQDLSNEPGDSVFLVEGWGYGLAGNEGFQVTAVYSALFPLLIPDPTTVYGMIPPVISQNAGVIKQLGFLGTIDTPASQVNTNWNKRNRLTPFIVALAKALGDDAKSDPNPLHPRNPYKLFTGLAEIFSRPYVYYGPDQTYGPNGVYDSNVSPIQGTGIPSPGPSFIQIRTVGIASGLRNPKATPVEYKASKNYRTLLSVLIEGTSTPTSTDRNRMTDGPLDLLSKTDILSGLIKFTTNLGDPAKTDARDKVMDGLSGILGQTKLWSDCGGEANFQTNCPNQFAIDEAIDWLVFRIADKYDDRPRNDLYDPSWVKVDDLVRRIRDYVSRTSGWSLVKSLDFLLDLLLDIQLTAGEITNTLDLISSLFYVGDIADPNNSALDTRTYTLSDILTTSLPPVLDSMAPYGRNLYATGYQLGKPGSFFSFLEKNANMSSQYTVEELFENTKVLLRSDMIQTSLMDNRAFLYSAGTLIGLFGDIYERGRRFSGSDAFFYDNWNDGQPTSTYWDDLNAIFSLK
;
A
#
# COMPACT_ATOMS: atom_id res chain seq x y z
N MET A 1 44.87 -54.66 48.65
CA MET A 1 45.78 -53.77 47.92
C MET A 1 45.43 -52.34 48.31
N SER A 2 46.45 -51.57 48.75
CA SER A 2 46.63 -50.11 48.82
C SER A 2 45.45 -49.19 48.40
N LEU A 3 44.94 -48.31 49.29
CA LEU A 3 45.38 -46.93 49.62
C LEU A 3 44.89 -45.83 48.65
N SER A 4 43.93 -45.01 49.11
CA SER A 4 44.00 -43.53 49.12
C SER A 4 42.71 -42.95 49.72
N GLY A 5 42.82 -42.34 50.90
CA GLY A 5 41.73 -41.56 51.51
C GLY A 5 41.91 -40.06 51.27
N ALA A 6 40.81 -39.30 51.39
CA ALA A 6 40.77 -37.99 52.03
C ALA A 6 39.30 -37.52 52.24
N CYS A 7 38.96 -37.40 53.53
CA CYS A 7 38.02 -36.48 54.18
C CYS A 7 36.60 -36.27 53.61
N SER A 8 35.66 -37.04 54.16
CA SER A 8 34.27 -36.62 54.31
C SER A 8 34.16 -35.51 55.37
N HIS A 9 33.62 -34.35 55.02
CA HIS A 9 33.00 -33.46 55.99
C HIS A 9 31.49 -33.42 55.73
N ALA A 10 30.80 -34.30 56.46
CA ALA A 10 29.39 -34.20 56.72
C ALA A 10 29.18 -33.05 57.72
N GLY A 11 28.76 -31.89 57.21
CA GLY A 11 28.18 -30.82 58.02
C GLY A 11 26.71 -31.09 58.25
N THR A 12 26.40 -32.02 59.15
CA THR A 12 25.08 -32.14 59.77
C THR A 12 24.90 -31.01 60.76
N ASP A 13 24.51 -29.84 60.28
CA ASP A 13 23.79 -28.87 61.11
C ASP A 13 22.49 -28.48 60.40
N LYS A 14 21.53 -29.40 60.52
CA LYS A 14 20.17 -29.31 59.98
C LYS A 14 19.29 -28.27 60.70
N ASN A 15 19.81 -27.56 61.70
CA ASN A 15 19.01 -26.70 62.58
C ASN A 15 19.23 -25.18 62.38
N GLY A 16 20.18 -24.76 61.53
CA GLY A 16 20.38 -23.35 61.18
C GLY A 16 19.58 -22.91 59.95
N ILE A 17 19.37 -23.82 59.00
CA ILE A 17 18.66 -23.57 57.72
C ILE A 17 17.13 -23.77 57.87
N SER A 18 16.68 -24.36 59.00
CA SER A 18 15.26 -24.57 59.31
C SER A 18 14.54 -23.33 59.85
N GLN A 19 15.20 -22.18 60.01
CA GLN A 19 14.52 -20.95 60.45
C GLN A 19 13.70 -20.26 59.34
N PHE A 20 13.79 -20.78 58.12
CA PHE A 20 12.95 -20.37 57.01
C PHE A 20 12.31 -21.60 56.35
N SER A 21 11.69 -22.52 57.08
CA SER A 21 10.82 -23.53 56.48
C SER A 21 9.49 -23.61 57.23
N ASP A 22 8.40 -23.19 56.59
CA ASP A 22 7.06 -23.30 57.17
C ASP A 22 6.41 -24.61 56.68
N ASN A 23 6.14 -25.47 57.65
CA ASN A 23 5.25 -26.60 57.50
C ASN A 23 4.43 -26.65 58.78
N THR A 24 3.44 -25.77 58.97
CA THR A 24 2.07 -26.02 59.51
C THR A 24 1.40 -24.78 60.12
N ASP A 25 0.06 -24.78 60.07
CA ASP A 25 -0.92 -23.75 60.44
C ASP A 25 -0.89 -23.19 61.89
N ASP A 26 0.13 -23.46 62.72
CA ASP A 26 0.11 -23.14 64.16
C ASP A 26 1.36 -22.39 64.69
N TYR A 27 2.03 -21.56 63.87
CA TYR A 27 3.24 -20.83 64.30
C TYR A 27 2.98 -19.34 64.69
N GLN A 28 3.38 -18.94 65.91
CA GLN A 28 3.39 -17.54 66.40
C GLN A 28 4.76 -16.81 66.23
N GLY A 29 5.71 -17.37 65.48
CA GLY A 29 7.01 -16.75 65.19
C GLY A 29 7.13 -16.15 63.78
N VAL A 30 8.25 -15.46 63.51
CA VAL A 30 8.49 -14.68 62.28
C VAL A 30 8.54 -15.60 61.04
N SER A 31 7.45 -15.65 60.28
CA SER A 31 7.38 -16.31 58.97
C SER A 31 8.00 -15.44 57.86
N LEU A 32 8.50 -16.05 56.79
CA LEU A 32 9.19 -15.42 55.64
C LEU A 32 8.40 -14.26 54.99
N PHE A 33 7.09 -14.20 55.23
CA PHE A 33 6.20 -13.12 54.81
C PHE A 33 5.18 -12.76 55.91
N SER A 34 5.60 -12.68 57.17
CA SER A 34 4.71 -12.36 58.29
C SER A 34 4.02 -11.00 58.14
N PHE A 35 4.65 -10.05 57.46
CA PHE A 35 4.04 -8.77 57.09
C PHE A 35 2.85 -8.91 56.13
N LEU A 36 2.76 -10.03 55.39
CA LEU A 36 1.62 -10.40 54.55
C LEU A 36 0.52 -11.16 55.33
N ASN A 37 0.66 -11.40 56.64
CA ASN A 37 -0.38 -12.08 57.44
C ASN A 37 -1.76 -11.41 57.38
N PRO A 38 -1.89 -10.07 57.37
CA PRO A 38 -3.18 -9.40 57.15
C PRO A 38 -3.74 -9.57 55.73
N TYR A 39 -2.94 -10.13 54.81
CA TYR A 39 -3.19 -10.26 53.38
C TYR A 39 -3.10 -11.74 52.95
N PRO A 40 -4.01 -12.62 53.43
CA PRO A 40 -3.89 -14.07 53.28
C PRO A 40 -3.89 -14.53 51.82
N VAL A 41 -4.55 -13.79 50.92
CA VAL A 41 -4.62 -14.12 49.49
C VAL A 41 -3.28 -13.85 48.81
N VAL A 42 -2.69 -12.68 49.04
CA VAL A 42 -1.34 -12.34 48.53
C VAL A 42 -0.30 -13.27 49.15
N LYS A 43 -0.42 -13.57 50.45
CA LYS A 43 0.44 -14.55 51.15
C LYS A 43 0.35 -15.94 50.51
N SER A 44 -0.82 -16.34 50.00
CA SER A 44 -1.03 -17.68 49.46
C SER A 44 -0.22 -18.00 48.19
N PHE A 45 0.24 -16.99 47.45
CA PHE A 45 1.20 -17.17 46.35
C PHE A 45 2.55 -17.72 46.85
N PHE A 46 2.91 -17.36 48.08
CA PHE A 46 4.19 -17.70 48.69
C PHE A 46 4.10 -18.95 49.58
N THR A 47 2.92 -19.32 50.05
CA THR A 47 2.73 -20.48 50.94
C THR A 47 3.01 -21.82 50.28
N ASN A 48 2.83 -21.94 48.97
CA ASN A 48 3.08 -23.18 48.22
C ASN A 48 4.52 -23.31 47.71
N MET A 49 5.35 -22.30 47.95
CA MET A 49 6.75 -22.34 47.54
C MET A 49 7.58 -23.08 48.58
N ASP A 50 8.43 -24.01 48.13
CA ASP A 50 9.45 -24.60 48.98
C ASP A 50 10.43 -23.50 49.44
N PRO A 51 10.49 -23.18 50.74
CA PRO A 51 11.36 -22.12 51.23
C PRO A 51 12.86 -22.41 51.02
N VAL A 52 13.25 -23.70 51.05
CA VAL A 52 14.62 -24.12 50.76
C VAL A 52 14.92 -23.90 49.28
N GLY A 53 14.07 -24.42 48.40
CA GLY A 53 14.19 -24.19 46.95
C GLY A 53 14.12 -22.71 46.54
N PHE A 54 13.35 -21.87 47.25
CA PHE A 54 13.29 -20.43 47.03
C PHE A 54 14.64 -19.77 47.34
N ASN A 55 15.21 -20.05 48.51
CA ASN A 55 16.49 -19.50 48.95
C ASN A 55 17.65 -20.02 48.10
N GLU A 56 17.64 -21.30 47.74
CA GLU A 56 18.63 -21.90 46.83
C GLU A 56 18.56 -21.26 45.45
N ALA A 57 17.37 -21.17 44.84
CA ALA A 57 17.22 -20.58 43.51
C ALA A 57 17.58 -19.08 43.49
N LEU A 58 17.24 -18.33 44.54
CA LEU A 58 17.62 -16.92 44.67
C LEU A 58 19.13 -16.77 44.91
N GLY A 59 19.70 -17.56 45.81
CA GLY A 59 21.12 -17.55 46.15
C GLY A 59 22.01 -17.97 44.97
N ASP A 60 21.62 -19.01 44.24
CA ASP A 60 22.31 -19.48 43.03
C ASP A 60 22.23 -18.45 41.90
N ALA A 61 21.11 -17.72 41.78
CA ALA A 61 20.98 -16.64 40.81
C ALA A 61 21.87 -15.45 41.18
N LEU A 62 21.81 -14.99 42.42
CA LEU A 62 22.57 -13.82 42.89
C LEU A 62 24.08 -14.11 42.99
N SER A 63 24.50 -15.33 43.34
CA SER A 63 25.93 -15.70 43.42
C SER A 63 26.65 -15.67 42.07
N GLN A 64 25.90 -15.78 40.98
CA GLN A 64 26.43 -15.71 39.61
C GLN A 64 26.57 -14.27 39.10
N ALA A 65 26.00 -13.29 39.80
CA ALA A 65 26.24 -11.87 39.52
C ALA A 65 27.53 -11.40 40.22
N PRO A 66 28.35 -10.55 39.58
CA PRO A 66 29.50 -9.94 40.22
C PRO A 66 29.09 -9.19 41.49
N ARG A 67 29.94 -9.25 42.53
CA ARG A 67 29.69 -8.60 43.82
C ARG A 67 29.37 -7.10 43.67
N THR A 68 30.04 -6.40 42.76
CA THR A 68 29.74 -4.98 42.52
C THR A 68 28.33 -4.74 41.97
N ASP A 69 27.79 -5.68 41.19
CA ASP A 69 26.45 -5.56 40.59
C ASP A 69 25.34 -5.91 41.58
N ASN A 70 25.55 -6.92 42.41
CA ASN A 70 24.66 -7.20 43.55
C ASN A 70 24.62 -6.00 44.51
N LEU A 71 25.78 -5.41 44.82
CA LEU A 71 25.86 -4.21 45.66
C LEU A 71 25.06 -3.05 45.04
N GLY A 72 25.30 -2.76 43.76
CA GLY A 72 24.58 -1.68 43.09
C GLY A 72 23.07 -1.92 43.02
N THR A 73 22.63 -3.18 42.89
CA THR A 73 21.20 -3.53 42.93
C THR A 73 20.60 -3.28 44.32
N ILE A 74 21.33 -3.63 45.38
CA ILE A 74 20.94 -3.34 46.76
C ILE A 74 20.84 -1.82 46.97
N ARG A 75 21.81 -1.05 46.49
CA ARG A 75 21.79 0.42 46.55
C ARG A 75 20.68 1.05 45.71
N ALA A 76 20.33 0.44 44.57
CA ALA A 76 19.19 0.89 43.76
C ALA A 76 17.86 0.72 44.50
N LEU A 77 17.68 -0.43 45.18
CA LEU A 77 16.49 -0.70 46.00
C LEU A 77 16.42 0.22 47.23
N GLU A 78 17.56 0.46 47.87
CA GLU A 78 17.68 1.47 48.94
C GLU A 78 17.26 2.86 48.44
N SER A 79 17.84 3.34 47.34
CA SER A 79 17.49 4.63 46.74
C SER A 79 16.02 4.70 46.35
N ALA A 80 15.45 3.65 45.75
CA ALA A 80 14.05 3.61 45.36
C ALA A 80 13.12 3.75 46.58
N MET A 81 13.42 3.03 47.67
CA MET A 81 12.58 2.95 48.87
C MET A 81 12.79 4.10 49.86
N LEU A 82 13.97 4.75 49.86
CA LEU A 82 14.31 5.86 50.75
C LEU A 82 14.25 7.22 50.06
N GLN A 83 14.92 7.39 48.91
CA GLN A 83 15.05 8.68 48.22
C GLN A 83 13.79 9.02 47.42
N SER A 84 13.21 8.06 46.72
CA SER A 84 11.95 8.23 45.97
C SER A 84 10.73 7.67 46.69
N ARG A 85 10.78 7.56 48.03
CA ARG A 85 9.74 6.95 48.86
C ARG A 85 8.34 7.50 48.59
N THR A 86 8.20 8.82 48.56
CA THR A 86 6.93 9.50 48.29
C THR A 86 6.38 9.16 46.92
N SER A 87 7.24 9.04 45.91
CA SER A 87 6.85 8.65 44.56
C SER A 87 6.45 7.17 44.49
N VAL A 88 7.13 6.28 45.21
CA VAL A 88 6.73 4.87 45.34
C VAL A 88 5.39 4.72 46.07
N GLN A 89 5.12 5.57 47.07
CA GLN A 89 3.82 5.65 47.74
C GLN A 89 2.71 6.08 46.77
N THR A 90 2.95 7.15 46.00
CA THR A 90 2.02 7.62 44.97
C THR A 90 1.83 6.59 43.85
N LEU A 91 2.87 5.90 43.40
CA LEU A 91 2.76 4.78 42.46
C LEU A 91 1.89 3.65 43.02
N SER A 92 2.09 3.31 44.30
CA SER A 92 1.30 2.27 44.98
C SER A 92 -0.17 2.66 45.11
N LEU A 93 -0.45 3.94 45.41
CA LEU A 93 -1.81 4.49 45.40
C LEU A 93 -2.41 4.46 43.99
N GLY A 94 -1.68 4.92 42.98
CA GLY A 94 -2.13 4.91 41.59
C GLY A 94 -2.48 3.50 41.11
N LEU A 95 -1.68 2.49 41.46
CA LEU A 95 -1.98 1.08 41.17
C LEU A 95 -3.22 0.58 41.92
N ALA A 96 -3.40 0.96 43.18
CA ALA A 96 -4.60 0.62 43.95
C ALA A 96 -5.85 1.29 43.37
N ASP A 97 -5.73 2.54 42.93
CA ASP A 97 -6.78 3.31 42.28
C ASP A 97 -7.15 2.69 40.93
N MET A 98 -6.17 2.19 40.15
CA MET A 98 -6.45 1.42 38.93
C MET A 98 -7.23 0.14 39.22
N ILE A 99 -6.86 -0.62 40.27
CA ILE A 99 -7.60 -1.83 40.67
C ILE A 99 -9.03 -1.47 41.12
N GLU A 100 -9.16 -0.46 41.98
CA GLU A 100 -10.48 0.01 42.44
C GLU A 100 -11.34 0.47 41.26
N LYS A 101 -10.75 1.18 40.31
CA LYS A 101 -11.44 1.66 39.10
C LYS A 101 -11.93 0.50 38.24
N MET A 102 -11.11 -0.52 38.00
CA MET A 102 -11.55 -1.74 37.31
C MET A 102 -12.74 -2.40 38.00
N GLN A 103 -12.77 -2.41 39.33
CA GLN A 103 -13.84 -3.01 40.13
C GLN A 103 -15.12 -2.17 40.17
N THR A 104 -14.99 -0.84 40.24
CA THR A 104 -16.10 0.08 40.56
C THR A 104 -16.70 0.77 39.35
N SER A 105 -15.91 1.04 38.30
CA SER A 105 -16.39 1.72 37.09
C SER A 105 -17.30 0.84 36.23
N ASN A 106 -17.08 -0.48 36.19
CA ASN A 106 -18.00 -1.44 35.57
C ASN A 106 -17.99 -2.81 36.28
N PRO A 107 -18.69 -2.93 37.43
CA PRO A 107 -18.67 -4.16 38.25
C PRO A 107 -19.19 -5.39 37.51
N ALA A 108 -20.13 -5.22 36.57
CA ALA A 108 -20.67 -6.33 35.79
C ALA A 108 -19.65 -6.90 34.79
N ALA A 109 -18.90 -6.03 34.09
CA ALA A 109 -17.81 -6.46 33.21
C ALA A 109 -16.67 -7.10 34.01
N TYR A 110 -16.31 -6.52 35.16
CA TYR A 110 -15.29 -7.07 36.06
C TYR A 110 -15.67 -8.46 36.61
N SER A 111 -16.92 -8.69 36.98
CA SER A 111 -17.40 -10.02 37.39
C SER A 111 -17.38 -11.02 36.23
N SER A 112 -17.81 -10.57 35.04
CA SER A 112 -17.95 -11.42 33.85
C SER A 112 -16.61 -11.84 33.23
N ILE A 113 -15.51 -11.14 33.53
CA ILE A 113 -14.17 -11.46 33.03
C ILE A 113 -13.32 -12.29 34.00
N GLN A 114 -13.75 -12.48 35.26
CA GLN A 114 -13.06 -13.37 36.20
C GLN A 114 -12.77 -14.76 35.63
N PRO A 115 -13.68 -15.42 34.87
CA PRO A 115 -13.38 -16.70 34.24
C PRO A 115 -12.19 -16.63 33.25
N VAL A 116 -12.01 -15.51 32.54
CA VAL A 116 -10.88 -15.31 31.63
C VAL A 116 -9.59 -15.17 32.42
N PHE A 117 -9.59 -14.40 33.51
CA PHE A 117 -8.42 -14.28 34.39
C PHE A 117 -8.01 -15.64 35.01
N GLU A 118 -8.98 -16.48 35.38
CA GLU A 118 -8.68 -17.84 35.86
C GLU A 118 -8.12 -18.75 34.75
N LYS A 119 -8.61 -18.62 33.50
CA LYS A 119 -8.00 -19.33 32.35
C LYS A 119 -6.55 -18.88 32.12
N ILE A 120 -6.25 -17.58 32.27
CA ILE A 120 -4.87 -17.05 32.17
C ILE A 120 -4.00 -17.57 33.31
N ARG A 121 -4.51 -17.59 34.55
CA ARG A 121 -3.80 -18.12 35.73
C ARG A 121 -3.39 -19.57 35.54
N HIS A 122 -4.24 -20.40 34.93
CA HIS A 122 -3.98 -21.82 34.70
C HIS A 122 -3.30 -22.13 33.35
N TYR A 123 -2.83 -21.11 32.63
CA TYR A 123 -2.17 -21.30 31.35
C TYR A 123 -0.80 -21.98 31.50
N LYS A 124 -0.52 -22.94 30.61
CA LYS A 124 0.66 -23.82 30.74
C LYS A 124 2.00 -23.14 30.43
N LYS A 125 2.00 -22.01 29.71
CA LYS A 125 3.24 -21.28 29.36
C LYS A 125 3.43 -20.12 30.33
N PRO A 126 4.68 -19.74 30.64
CA PRO A 126 4.96 -18.65 31.56
C PRO A 126 4.45 -17.32 31.01
N VAL A 127 3.39 -16.78 31.63
CA VAL A 127 2.72 -15.55 31.17
C VAL A 127 3.59 -14.33 31.47
N VAL A 128 4.02 -14.15 32.72
CA VAL A 128 4.76 -12.95 33.15
C VAL A 128 6.07 -12.79 32.37
N ARG A 129 6.91 -13.82 32.26
CA ARG A 129 8.17 -13.72 31.53
C ARG A 129 8.03 -13.43 30.04
N ASN A 130 6.96 -13.89 29.39
CA ASN A 130 6.75 -13.64 27.96
C ASN A 130 6.00 -12.33 27.68
N LEU A 131 5.33 -11.75 28.69
CA LEU A 131 4.74 -10.42 28.59
C LEU A 131 5.72 -9.30 28.95
N MET A 132 6.75 -9.61 29.75
CA MET A 132 7.79 -8.64 30.06
C MET A 132 8.45 -8.13 28.76
N PRO A 133 8.44 -6.80 28.52
CA PRO A 133 8.95 -6.21 27.28
C PRO A 133 10.48 -6.36 27.12
N LEU A 134 11.16 -6.75 28.20
CA LEU A 134 12.60 -6.95 28.28
C LEU A 134 12.94 -8.40 28.59
N GLY A 135 13.52 -9.10 27.62
CA GLY A 135 14.05 -10.45 27.83
C GLY A 135 15.39 -10.44 28.57
N ALA A 136 15.64 -11.50 29.35
CA ALA A 136 16.91 -11.68 30.09
C ALA A 136 18.15 -11.53 29.18
N ASN A 137 18.12 -12.11 27.98
CA ASN A 137 19.25 -12.00 27.04
C ASN A 137 19.53 -10.55 26.60
N GLN A 138 18.52 -9.68 26.51
CA GLN A 138 18.74 -8.28 26.17
C GLN A 138 19.41 -7.54 27.32
N LEU A 139 19.00 -7.79 28.56
CA LEU A 139 19.65 -7.24 29.75
C LEU A 139 21.15 -7.60 29.78
N LEU A 140 21.51 -8.83 29.40
CA LEU A 140 22.91 -9.24 29.27
C LEU A 140 23.67 -8.47 28.18
N ILE A 141 23.07 -8.29 27.01
CA ILE A 141 23.69 -7.54 25.90
C ILE A 141 23.97 -6.10 26.36
N GLU A 142 22.95 -5.42 26.90
CA GLU A 142 23.06 -4.04 27.38
C GLU A 142 24.15 -3.89 28.45
N TYR A 143 24.22 -4.82 29.40
CA TYR A 143 25.25 -4.85 30.43
C TYR A 143 26.68 -4.98 29.88
N ASN A 144 26.84 -5.79 28.82
CA ASN A 144 28.14 -6.04 28.18
C ASN A 144 28.56 -4.92 27.22
N THR A 145 27.61 -4.21 26.59
CA THR A 145 27.88 -3.21 25.54
C THR A 145 27.86 -1.77 26.04
N LYS A 146 27.12 -1.45 27.10
CA LYS A 146 27.00 -0.09 27.64
C LYS A 146 27.79 0.09 28.94
N THR A 147 28.41 1.26 29.07
CA THR A 147 29.07 1.70 30.30
C THR A 147 28.04 2.16 31.34
N ALA A 148 28.44 2.24 32.62
CA ALA A 148 27.55 2.67 33.70
C ALA A 148 26.94 4.07 33.44
N ASN A 149 27.76 5.00 32.94
CA ASN A 149 27.31 6.35 32.61
C ASN A 149 26.29 6.35 31.47
N GLN A 150 26.50 5.54 30.42
CA GLN A 150 25.56 5.45 29.30
C GLN A 150 24.19 4.88 29.73
N VAL A 151 24.17 3.91 30.65
CA VAL A 151 22.91 3.38 31.20
C VAL A 151 22.23 4.42 32.10
N ALA A 152 22.98 5.10 32.97
CA ALA A 152 22.44 6.14 33.83
C ALA A 152 21.83 7.30 33.03
N THR A 153 22.55 7.81 32.02
CA THR A 153 22.03 8.85 31.11
C THR A 153 20.77 8.39 30.39
N SER A 154 20.73 7.15 29.87
CA SER A 154 19.53 6.62 29.20
C SER A 154 18.30 6.54 30.12
N ILE A 155 18.49 6.31 31.43
CA ILE A 155 17.40 6.29 32.41
C ILE A 155 16.93 7.71 32.71
N HIS A 156 17.87 8.66 32.90
CA HIS A 156 17.53 10.09 33.05
C HIS A 156 16.81 10.65 31.82
N ASP A 157 17.30 10.38 30.61
CA ASP A 157 16.65 10.81 29.36
C ASP A 157 15.21 10.24 29.25
N THR A 158 14.97 9.04 29.78
CA THR A 158 13.62 8.44 29.82
C THR A 158 12.74 9.14 30.86
N ALA A 159 13.28 9.47 32.03
CA ALA A 159 12.57 10.23 33.05
C ALA A 159 12.21 11.63 32.54
N ASP A 160 13.16 12.36 31.95
CA ASP A 160 12.96 13.69 31.36
C ASP A 160 11.91 13.65 30.24
N LEU A 161 11.95 12.63 29.37
CA LEU A 161 10.96 12.48 28.31
C LEU A 161 9.54 12.29 28.85
N LEU A 162 9.36 11.54 29.94
CA LEU A 162 8.05 11.29 30.53
C LEU A 162 7.44 12.55 31.18
N VAL A 163 8.27 13.53 31.56
CA VAL A 163 7.83 14.81 32.14
C VAL A 163 7.72 15.90 31.06
N ASP A 164 8.22 15.66 29.84
CA ASP A 164 8.14 16.60 28.73
C ASP A 164 6.67 16.90 28.36
N PRO A 165 6.27 18.20 28.25
CA PRO A 165 4.89 18.57 27.95
C PRO A 165 4.33 17.94 26.67
N ASP A 166 5.14 17.81 25.60
CA ASP A 166 4.68 17.18 24.34
C ASP A 166 4.36 15.69 24.58
N THR A 167 5.15 15.01 25.43
CA THR A 167 4.90 13.60 25.78
C THR A 167 3.65 13.45 26.62
N VAL A 168 3.43 14.35 27.59
CA VAL A 168 2.22 14.35 28.43
C VAL A 168 0.98 14.55 27.55
N ASP A 169 0.99 15.54 26.66
CA ASP A 169 -0.11 15.79 25.73
C ASP A 169 -0.34 14.58 24.81
N THR A 170 0.73 13.95 24.31
CA THR A 170 0.62 12.74 23.48
C THR A 170 -0.01 11.57 24.25
N LEU A 171 0.36 11.37 25.51
CA LEU A 171 -0.22 10.30 26.35
C LEU A 171 -1.70 10.58 26.64
N HIS A 172 -2.06 11.84 26.90
CA HIS A 172 -3.45 12.27 27.02
C HIS A 172 -4.24 12.02 25.74
N ASP A 173 -3.72 12.40 24.57
CA ASP A 173 -4.36 12.16 23.28
C ASP A 173 -4.58 10.65 22.99
N ILE A 174 -3.65 9.79 23.42
CA ILE A 174 -3.81 8.33 23.32
C ILE A 174 -4.96 7.86 24.22
N GLU A 175 -5.02 8.31 25.47
CA GLU A 175 -6.13 7.98 26.38
C GLU A 175 -7.47 8.51 25.86
N ASP A 176 -7.49 9.66 25.20
CA ASP A 176 -8.67 10.23 24.56
C ASP A 176 -9.20 9.37 23.45
N PHE A 177 -8.28 8.93 22.60
CA PHE A 177 -8.58 8.05 21.50
C PHE A 177 -9.17 6.74 22.04
N LEU A 178 -8.58 6.15 23.07
CA LEU A 178 -9.06 4.92 23.70
C LEU A 178 -10.41 5.10 24.40
N TYR A 179 -10.58 6.16 25.18
CA TYR A 179 -11.86 6.50 25.81
C TYR A 179 -12.96 6.68 24.76
N LYS A 180 -12.71 7.52 23.75
CA LYS A 180 -13.68 7.78 22.70
C LYS A 180 -14.00 6.53 21.88
N GLY A 181 -12.99 5.73 21.55
CA GLY A 181 -13.13 4.52 20.73
C GLY A 181 -13.83 3.38 21.45
N LEU A 182 -13.48 3.11 22.70
CA LEU A 182 -14.01 1.98 23.44
C LEU A 182 -15.32 2.29 24.16
N ARG A 183 -15.61 3.56 24.47
CA ARG A 183 -16.81 3.97 25.24
C ARG A 183 -17.82 4.80 24.43
N LYS A 184 -17.39 5.89 23.79
CA LYS A 184 -18.32 6.86 23.16
C LYS A 184 -18.77 6.46 21.76
N ASN A 185 -17.90 5.81 20.99
CA ASN A 185 -18.21 5.41 19.63
C ASN A 185 -18.59 3.93 19.55
N THR A 186 -19.89 3.64 19.58
CA THR A 186 -20.43 2.28 19.48
C THR A 186 -20.03 1.56 18.19
N THR A 187 -19.87 2.27 17.08
CA THR A 187 -19.49 1.65 15.79
C THR A 187 -18.00 1.30 15.76
N PHE A 188 -17.13 2.18 16.28
CA PHE A 188 -15.70 1.89 16.41
C PHE A 188 -15.49 0.71 17.37
N ARG A 189 -16.19 0.72 18.51
CA ARG A 189 -16.19 -0.37 19.48
C ARG A 189 -16.62 -1.70 18.85
N THR A 190 -17.76 -1.72 18.16
CA THR A 190 -18.22 -2.91 17.41
C THR A 190 -17.19 -3.33 16.37
N GLY A 191 -16.49 -2.37 15.74
CA GLY A 191 -15.40 -2.62 14.83
C GLY A 191 -14.22 -3.36 15.49
N VAL A 192 -13.80 -2.92 16.68
CA VAL A 192 -12.76 -3.59 17.48
C VAL A 192 -13.20 -4.98 17.92
N GLU A 193 -14.45 -5.13 18.38
CA GLU A 193 -15.06 -6.42 18.74
C GLU A 193 -15.06 -7.40 17.56
N ASN A 194 -15.44 -6.93 16.35
CA ASN A 194 -15.42 -7.72 15.13
C ASN A 194 -13.99 -8.08 14.71
N LEU A 195 -13.03 -7.15 14.79
CA LEU A 195 -11.64 -7.42 14.45
C LEU A 195 -11.04 -8.49 15.37
N LEU A 196 -11.23 -8.36 16.69
CA LEU A 196 -10.82 -9.38 17.67
C LEU A 196 -11.58 -10.70 17.44
N GLY A 197 -12.90 -10.65 17.29
CA GLY A 197 -13.73 -11.82 17.02
C GLY A 197 -13.41 -12.51 15.68
N GLY A 198 -12.79 -11.80 14.74
CA GLY A 198 -12.26 -12.32 13.49
C GLY A 198 -10.93 -13.03 13.68
N PHE A 199 -10.00 -12.46 14.48
CA PHE A 199 -8.75 -13.14 14.86
C PHE A 199 -8.98 -14.39 15.71
N PHE A 200 -10.06 -14.43 16.50
CA PHE A 200 -10.45 -15.58 17.33
C PHE A 200 -11.56 -16.44 16.69
N ALA A 201 -11.80 -16.28 15.38
CA ALA A 201 -12.81 -17.06 14.70
C ALA A 201 -12.48 -18.58 14.72
N PRO A 202 -13.47 -19.47 14.88
CA PRO A 202 -13.24 -20.91 14.92
C PRO A 202 -12.44 -21.48 13.74
N SER A 203 -12.62 -20.90 12.54
CA SER A 203 -11.88 -21.29 11.33
C SER A 203 -10.37 -21.04 11.40
N LEU A 204 -9.90 -20.22 12.35
CA LEU A 204 -8.48 -19.88 12.54
C LEU A 204 -7.84 -20.59 13.75
N LEU A 205 -8.63 -21.26 14.58
CA LEU A 205 -8.09 -21.96 15.77
C LEU A 205 -7.15 -23.10 15.39
N THR A 206 -7.33 -23.71 14.21
CA THR A 206 -6.48 -24.77 13.68
C THR A 206 -5.39 -24.27 12.73
N ASP A 207 -5.48 -23.02 12.27
CA ASP A 207 -4.60 -22.43 11.25
C ASP A 207 -4.14 -21.02 11.69
N ARG A 208 -2.93 -20.97 12.29
CA ARG A 208 -2.33 -19.73 12.81
C ARG A 208 -1.74 -18.81 11.74
N THR A 209 -1.87 -19.16 10.45
CA THR A 209 -1.26 -18.40 9.35
C THR A 209 -1.65 -16.92 9.32
N LEU A 210 -2.87 -16.56 9.73
CA LEU A 210 -3.30 -15.15 9.77
C LEU A 210 -2.62 -14.35 10.88
N LYS A 211 -2.49 -14.94 12.07
CA LYS A 211 -1.76 -14.34 13.20
C LYS A 211 -0.28 -14.22 12.87
N GLU A 212 0.32 -15.28 12.33
CA GLU A 212 1.72 -15.29 11.91
C GLU A 212 1.99 -14.27 10.79
N GLY A 213 1.07 -14.12 9.84
CA GLY A 213 1.14 -13.12 8.79
C GLY A 213 1.10 -11.70 9.35
N PHE A 214 0.17 -11.41 10.26
CA PHE A 214 0.09 -10.10 10.93
C PHE A 214 1.35 -9.79 11.73
N ILE A 215 1.83 -10.74 12.54
CA ILE A 215 3.06 -10.58 13.32
C ILE A 215 4.29 -10.42 12.42
N SER A 216 4.37 -11.16 11.31
CA SER A 216 5.45 -10.99 10.33
C SER A 216 5.43 -9.60 9.71
N LEU A 217 4.25 -9.08 9.33
CA LEU A 217 4.13 -7.72 8.79
C LEU A 217 4.64 -6.66 9.76
N VAL A 218 4.27 -6.78 11.04
CA VAL A 218 4.76 -5.87 12.08
C VAL A 218 6.27 -6.02 12.24
N TYR A 219 6.80 -7.25 12.34
CA TYR A 219 8.25 -7.47 12.43
C TYR A 219 9.01 -6.90 11.23
N ASP A 220 8.52 -7.13 10.00
CA ASP A 220 9.18 -6.71 8.78
C ASP A 220 9.26 -5.18 8.69
N PHE A 221 8.28 -4.45 9.24
CA PHE A 221 8.36 -3.00 9.41
C PHE A 221 9.50 -2.56 10.33
N GLY A 222 9.74 -3.30 11.42
CA GLY A 222 10.90 -3.09 12.29
C GLY A 222 12.23 -3.47 11.62
N GLU A 223 12.26 -4.59 10.89
CA GLU A 223 13.44 -5.05 10.14
C GLU A 223 13.87 -4.08 9.03
N MET A 224 12.93 -3.29 8.50
CA MET A 224 13.23 -2.18 7.58
C MET A 224 14.30 -1.23 8.15
N MET A 225 14.28 -1.00 9.47
CA MET A 225 15.20 -0.09 10.17
C MET A 225 16.59 -0.69 10.41
N TYR A 226 16.84 -1.94 9.97
CA TYR A 226 18.16 -2.55 9.90
C TYR A 226 18.72 -2.59 8.48
N LYS A 227 17.91 -2.30 7.46
CA LYS A 227 18.37 -2.27 6.07
C LYS A 227 19.15 -0.99 5.82
N ALA A 228 20.11 -1.03 4.92
CA ALA A 228 20.70 0.20 4.39
C ALA A 228 20.01 0.57 3.07
N ALA A 229 19.97 1.85 2.75
CA ALA A 229 19.44 2.40 1.51
C ALA A 229 20.59 2.78 0.55
N GLY A 230 20.24 2.96 -0.72
CA GLY A 230 21.11 3.59 -1.72
C GLY A 230 22.23 2.72 -2.32
N PHE A 231 23.10 3.37 -3.11
CA PHE A 231 24.19 2.72 -3.85
C PHE A 231 25.13 1.95 -2.92
N GLU A 232 25.43 0.69 -3.25
CA GLU A 232 26.23 -0.24 -2.43
C GLU A 232 25.73 -0.41 -0.98
N ASP A 233 24.45 -0.08 -0.70
CA ASP A 233 23.87 -0.15 0.65
C ASP A 233 24.65 0.73 1.68
N GLN A 234 25.06 1.93 1.26
CA GLN A 234 25.90 2.83 2.08
C GLN A 234 25.13 3.79 2.99
N MET A 235 23.81 4.00 2.80
CA MET A 235 23.04 4.94 3.61
C MET A 235 22.28 4.24 4.74
N THR A 236 22.32 4.82 5.95
CA THR A 236 21.54 4.31 7.07
C THR A 236 20.06 4.71 6.95
N PRO A 237 19.13 3.97 7.58
CA PRO A 237 17.72 4.33 7.65
C PRO A 237 17.50 5.75 8.17
N GLN A 238 18.27 6.15 9.18
CA GLN A 238 18.23 7.49 9.75
C GLN A 238 18.45 8.55 8.66
N THR A 239 19.53 8.42 7.89
CA THR A 239 19.85 9.34 6.79
C THR A 239 18.77 9.35 5.72
N SER A 240 18.19 8.18 5.41
CA SER A 240 17.07 8.06 4.46
C SER A 240 15.82 8.81 4.91
N PHE A 241 15.42 8.69 6.18
CA PHE A 241 14.27 9.42 6.75
C PHE A 241 14.52 10.93 6.83
N LYS A 242 15.74 11.36 7.18
CA LYS A 242 16.12 12.79 7.16
C LYS A 242 16.03 13.36 5.74
N ASN A 243 16.52 12.64 4.74
CA ASN A 243 16.42 13.03 3.33
C ASN A 243 14.96 13.12 2.86
N PHE A 244 14.11 12.18 3.27
CA PHE A 244 12.68 12.24 3.01
C PHE A 244 12.05 13.53 3.56
N ILE A 245 12.35 13.87 4.82
CA ILE A 245 11.83 15.09 5.46
C ILE A 245 12.27 16.34 4.68
N ILE A 246 13.56 16.46 4.35
CA ILE A 246 14.09 17.60 3.56
C ILE A 246 13.41 17.70 2.18
N ASN A 247 13.23 16.57 1.50
CA ASN A 247 12.60 16.55 0.18
C ASN A 247 11.09 16.88 0.26
N ALA A 248 10.38 16.37 1.27
CA ALA A 248 8.99 16.71 1.52
C ALA A 248 8.83 18.21 1.84
N GLU A 249 9.73 18.74 2.65
CA GLU A 249 9.79 20.16 2.99
C GLU A 249 10.04 21.05 1.76
N ASN A 250 10.92 20.62 0.85
CA ASN A 250 11.28 21.42 -0.32
C ASN A 250 10.19 21.43 -1.40
N PHE A 251 9.52 20.30 -1.65
CA PHE A 251 8.62 20.12 -2.79
C PHE A 251 7.11 20.14 -2.43
N PHE A 252 6.72 19.94 -1.17
CA PHE A 252 5.32 19.74 -0.79
C PHE A 252 4.81 20.60 0.37
N THR A 253 5.64 21.41 1.02
CA THR A 253 5.20 22.30 2.11
C THR A 253 5.45 23.76 1.80
N ALA A 254 4.58 24.65 2.25
CA ALA A 254 4.79 26.09 2.14
C ALA A 254 5.88 26.57 3.12
N ASN A 255 6.69 27.55 2.68
CA ASN A 255 7.61 28.23 3.59
C ASN A 255 6.83 29.04 4.66
N THR A 256 7.22 28.93 5.93
CA THR A 256 6.53 29.56 7.07
C THR A 256 7.14 30.89 7.52
N VAL A 257 8.30 31.30 6.99
CA VAL A 257 9.03 32.47 7.54
C VAL A 257 9.11 33.67 6.59
N SER A 258 8.68 34.81 7.13
CA SER A 258 9.03 36.16 6.68
C SER A 258 9.75 36.85 7.85
N PRO A 259 10.95 37.48 7.71
CA PRO A 259 11.69 37.74 6.46
C PRO A 259 13.20 37.33 6.45
N VAL A 260 13.69 37.07 5.23
CA VAL A 260 15.09 37.17 4.70
C VAL A 260 16.15 36.14 5.16
N GLU A 261 16.24 35.01 4.44
CA GLU A 261 17.48 34.34 3.95
C GLU A 261 17.12 33.64 2.59
N PRO A 262 18.08 33.36 1.68
CA PRO A 262 17.97 33.70 0.25
C PRO A 262 17.37 32.66 -0.71
N SER A 263 16.73 31.58 -0.27
CA SER A 263 16.10 30.64 -1.22
C SER A 263 14.77 30.11 -0.71
N ALA A 264 13.68 30.73 -1.17
CA ALA A 264 12.36 30.12 -1.07
C ALA A 264 12.39 28.71 -1.70
N ASN A 265 11.66 27.77 -1.09
CA ASN A 265 11.66 26.37 -1.51
C ASN A 265 11.00 26.17 -2.88
N GLU A 266 11.18 25.00 -3.49
CA GLU A 266 10.59 24.68 -4.79
C GLU A 266 9.06 24.78 -4.76
N TYR A 267 8.42 24.35 -3.67
CA TYR A 267 6.97 24.49 -3.52
C TYR A 267 6.48 25.94 -3.64
N SER A 268 7.08 26.87 -2.90
CA SER A 268 6.67 28.28 -2.88
C SER A 268 7.11 29.07 -4.11
N THR A 269 8.21 28.68 -4.76
CA THR A 269 8.75 29.40 -5.94
C THR A 269 8.20 28.90 -7.27
N ASN A 270 7.83 27.62 -7.35
CA ASN A 270 7.41 26.99 -8.59
C ASN A 270 5.89 26.78 -8.59
N ALA A 271 5.20 27.51 -9.47
CA ALA A 271 3.75 27.45 -9.61
C ALA A 271 3.20 26.03 -9.82
N ALA A 272 3.99 25.12 -10.41
CA ALA A 272 3.56 23.74 -10.63
C ALA A 272 3.18 22.99 -9.34
N TYR A 273 3.70 23.39 -8.18
CA TYR A 273 3.43 22.73 -6.89
C TYR A 273 2.37 23.48 -6.07
N ASN A 274 2.47 24.81 -5.95
CA ASN A 274 1.57 25.61 -5.13
C ASN A 274 0.23 25.97 -5.81
N SER A 275 0.20 25.99 -7.13
CA SER A 275 -0.98 26.29 -7.93
C SER A 275 -0.82 25.60 -9.28
N PRO A 276 -1.01 24.26 -9.34
CA PRO A 276 -0.71 23.46 -10.51
C PRO A 276 -1.43 23.92 -11.79
N GLY A 277 -2.36 24.88 -11.69
CA GLY A 277 -3.02 25.58 -12.78
C GLY A 277 -4.49 25.15 -12.86
N GLY A 278 -5.41 26.14 -12.88
CA GLY A 278 -6.84 25.93 -13.11
C GLY A 278 -7.58 25.18 -11.99
N THR A 279 -8.33 24.12 -12.35
CA THR A 279 -9.25 23.36 -11.48
C THR A 279 -8.59 22.26 -10.64
N LEU A 280 -7.26 22.07 -10.74
CA LEU A 280 -6.53 21.05 -10.00
C LEU A 280 -6.21 21.51 -8.57
N LYS A 281 -6.30 20.59 -7.60
CA LYS A 281 -5.94 20.85 -6.20
C LYS A 281 -4.42 21.03 -6.04
N PRO A 282 -3.94 21.86 -5.08
CA PRO A 282 -2.52 22.01 -4.78
C PRO A 282 -1.84 20.67 -4.47
N ALA A 283 -0.53 20.59 -4.77
CA ALA A 283 0.30 19.44 -4.38
C ALA A 283 0.75 19.51 -2.91
N GLU A 284 0.20 20.42 -2.10
CA GLU A 284 0.54 20.54 -0.68
C GLU A 284 0.37 19.19 0.05
N LEU A 285 1.35 18.82 0.89
CA LEU A 285 1.38 17.55 1.61
C LEU A 285 0.07 17.27 2.36
N ARG A 286 -0.47 18.29 3.04
CA ARG A 286 -1.76 18.24 3.73
C ARG A 286 -2.90 17.85 2.80
N THR A 287 -3.01 18.52 1.65
CA THR A 287 -4.05 18.28 0.66
C THR A 287 -3.91 16.89 0.03
N MET A 288 -2.68 16.47 -0.27
CA MET A 288 -2.40 15.15 -0.83
C MET A 288 -2.77 14.01 0.14
N ILE A 289 -2.40 14.12 1.42
CA ILE A 289 -2.71 13.07 2.42
C ILE A 289 -4.23 12.96 2.65
N ARG A 290 -4.95 14.09 2.70
CA ARG A 290 -6.43 14.10 2.83
C ARG A 290 -7.10 13.41 1.64
N ASP A 291 -6.69 13.74 0.41
CA ASP A 291 -7.25 13.11 -0.79
C ASP A 291 -6.87 11.62 -0.91
N LEU A 292 -5.65 11.26 -0.49
CA LEU A 292 -5.21 9.88 -0.42
C LEU A 292 -6.08 9.08 0.54
N PHE A 293 -6.38 9.64 1.73
CA PHE A 293 -7.27 9.01 2.70
C PHE A 293 -8.66 8.75 2.10
N VAL A 294 -9.27 9.74 1.44
CA VAL A 294 -10.58 9.57 0.78
C VAL A 294 -10.56 8.46 -0.26
N THR A 295 -9.50 8.42 -1.08
CA THR A 295 -9.40 7.44 -2.17
C THR A 295 -9.16 6.02 -1.64
N VAL A 296 -8.26 5.85 -0.66
CA VAL A 296 -8.00 4.55 -0.01
C VAL A 296 -9.23 4.07 0.75
N LYS A 297 -9.98 4.97 1.38
CA LYS A 297 -11.24 4.64 2.05
C LYS A 297 -12.24 4.02 1.07
N GLY A 298 -12.28 4.46 -0.19
CA GLY A 298 -13.11 3.86 -1.24
C GLY A 298 -12.83 2.38 -1.54
N LEU A 299 -11.70 1.80 -1.10
CA LEU A 299 -11.43 0.37 -1.22
C LEU A 299 -12.21 -0.49 -0.21
N ILE A 300 -12.69 0.12 0.88
CA ILE A 300 -13.32 -0.56 2.01
C ILE A 300 -14.79 -0.18 2.13
N PHE A 301 -15.15 1.06 1.82
CA PHE A 301 -16.51 1.57 1.93
C PHE A 301 -17.20 1.63 0.57
N ALA A 302 -18.40 1.05 0.51
CA ALA A 302 -19.34 1.27 -0.56
C ALA A 302 -19.81 2.74 -0.53
N GLN A 303 -19.31 3.57 -1.43
CA GLN A 303 -19.73 4.96 -1.59
C GLN A 303 -19.49 5.46 -3.02
N GLY A 304 -20.41 6.31 -3.50
CA GLY A 304 -20.28 6.94 -4.82
C GLY A 304 -20.35 5.90 -5.95
N ASP A 305 -19.25 5.77 -6.69
CA ASP A 305 -19.12 4.84 -7.82
C ASP A 305 -18.85 3.38 -7.40
N VAL A 306 -18.61 3.10 -6.12
CA VAL A 306 -18.26 1.77 -5.58
C VAL A 306 -19.37 1.26 -4.67
N THR A 307 -19.81 0.01 -4.82
CA THR A 307 -20.91 -0.55 -4.00
C THR A 307 -20.61 -1.78 -3.17
N VAL A 308 -19.37 -2.27 -3.24
CA VAL A 308 -18.89 -3.39 -2.43
C VAL A 308 -17.65 -3.02 -1.64
N ASN A 309 -17.32 -3.83 -0.64
CA ASN A 309 -15.99 -3.80 -0.03
C ASN A 309 -15.00 -4.43 -1.03
N VAL A 310 -14.32 -3.58 -1.80
CA VAL A 310 -13.42 -3.99 -2.88
C VAL A 310 -12.27 -4.84 -2.34
N LEU A 311 -11.74 -4.54 -1.15
CA LEU A 311 -10.67 -5.33 -0.53
C LEU A 311 -11.12 -6.76 -0.20
N LYS A 312 -12.35 -6.93 0.31
CA LYS A 312 -12.96 -8.24 0.57
C LYS A 312 -13.14 -9.06 -0.70
N GLU A 313 -13.63 -8.45 -1.78
CA GLU A 313 -13.78 -9.15 -3.06
C GLU A 313 -12.42 -9.42 -3.73
N THR A 314 -11.44 -8.53 -3.57
CA THR A 314 -10.06 -8.74 -4.02
C THR A 314 -9.43 -9.93 -3.32
N ALA A 315 -9.63 -10.09 -2.01
CA ALA A 315 -9.13 -11.24 -1.25
C ALA A 315 -9.67 -12.56 -1.80
N LYS A 316 -10.99 -12.65 -2.06
CA LYS A 316 -11.63 -13.83 -2.66
C LYS A 316 -11.08 -14.12 -4.06
N ASN A 317 -10.95 -13.09 -4.90
CA ASN A 317 -10.41 -13.23 -6.25
C ASN A 317 -8.93 -13.66 -6.25
N ALA A 318 -8.13 -13.14 -5.32
CA ALA A 318 -6.73 -13.53 -5.16
C ALA A 318 -6.61 -14.98 -4.70
N TYR A 319 -7.54 -15.49 -3.87
CA TYR A 319 -7.54 -16.89 -3.43
C TYR A 319 -7.79 -17.89 -4.57
N LEU A 320 -8.52 -17.49 -5.62
CA LEU A 320 -8.68 -18.29 -6.85
C LEU A 320 -7.36 -18.53 -7.57
N LEU A 321 -6.40 -17.61 -7.41
CA LEU A 321 -5.03 -17.76 -7.88
C LEU A 321 -4.21 -18.52 -6.82
N ASP A 322 -4.35 -19.85 -6.77
CA ASP A 322 -3.75 -20.71 -5.74
C ASP A 322 -2.25 -20.43 -5.46
N PHE A 323 -1.48 -20.08 -6.50
CA PHE A 323 -0.05 -19.72 -6.37
C PHE A 323 0.22 -18.44 -5.54
N MET A 324 -0.79 -17.59 -5.31
CA MET A 324 -0.67 -16.37 -4.51
C MET A 324 -0.68 -16.63 -3.01
N ARG A 325 -1.19 -17.78 -2.56
CA ARG A 325 -1.24 -18.17 -1.13
C ARG A 325 0.15 -18.18 -0.49
N ASN A 326 1.18 -18.47 -1.29
CA ASN A 326 2.58 -18.50 -0.91
C ASN A 326 3.44 -17.49 -1.70
N SER A 327 2.86 -16.36 -2.12
CA SER A 327 3.57 -15.35 -2.94
C SER A 327 4.89 -14.90 -2.29
N SER A 328 6.00 -14.93 -3.01
CA SER A 328 7.30 -14.46 -2.52
C SER A 328 7.95 -13.52 -3.52
N GLY A 329 8.83 -12.62 -3.06
CA GLY A 329 9.57 -11.69 -3.93
C GLY A 329 8.72 -10.58 -4.57
N SER A 330 7.49 -10.37 -4.10
CA SER A 330 6.67 -9.21 -4.46
C SER A 330 7.33 -7.89 -4.04
N SER A 331 8.03 -7.89 -2.91
CA SER A 331 8.85 -6.74 -2.48
C SER A 331 10.03 -6.46 -3.40
N GLN A 332 10.71 -7.49 -3.91
CA GLN A 332 11.78 -7.33 -4.90
C GLN A 332 11.22 -6.78 -6.23
N THR A 333 10.06 -7.27 -6.67
CA THR A 333 9.36 -6.68 -7.83
C THR A 333 9.05 -5.20 -7.60
N PHE A 334 8.58 -4.84 -6.41
CA PHE A 334 8.36 -3.44 -6.05
C PHE A 334 9.66 -2.64 -6.13
N LYS A 335 10.76 -3.14 -5.56
CA LYS A 335 12.09 -2.53 -5.67
C LYS A 335 12.50 -2.29 -7.12
N ASP A 336 12.36 -3.31 -7.96
CA ASP A 336 12.72 -3.22 -9.37
C ASP A 336 11.86 -2.17 -10.10
N LEU A 337 10.56 -2.05 -9.79
CA LEU A 337 9.70 -1.00 -10.36
C LEU A 337 10.08 0.43 -9.92
N LEU A 338 10.75 0.60 -8.78
CA LEU A 338 11.29 1.89 -8.33
C LEU A 338 12.63 2.20 -9.04
N GLN A 339 13.45 1.17 -9.29
CA GLN A 339 14.78 1.29 -9.90
C GLN A 339 14.75 1.37 -11.42
N LEU A 340 13.81 0.68 -12.06
CA LEU A 340 13.65 0.71 -13.51
C LEU A 340 12.86 1.95 -13.92
N ASP A 341 13.18 2.49 -15.09
CA ASP A 341 12.43 3.56 -15.71
C ASP A 341 11.19 3.03 -16.46
N GLY A 342 10.38 3.91 -17.05
CA GLY A 342 9.19 3.49 -17.80
C GLY A 342 9.44 2.58 -19.02
N ASP A 343 10.67 2.41 -19.50
CA ASP A 343 11.02 1.45 -20.56
C ASP A 343 11.70 0.17 -20.03
N GLY A 344 11.85 0.05 -18.71
CA GLY A 344 12.53 -1.06 -18.06
C GLY A 344 14.06 -0.93 -18.04
N ARG A 345 14.61 0.25 -18.31
CA ARG A 345 16.06 0.54 -18.17
C ARG A 345 16.38 0.85 -16.72
N ASN A 346 17.53 0.42 -16.24
CA ASN A 346 17.93 0.70 -14.87
C ASN A 346 18.34 2.17 -14.73
N ARG A 347 17.63 2.93 -13.88
CA ARG A 347 17.87 4.38 -13.65
C ARG A 347 19.25 4.69 -13.11
N GLN A 348 19.87 3.73 -12.43
CA GLN A 348 21.17 3.90 -11.78
C GLN A 348 22.34 3.59 -12.71
N THR A 349 22.23 2.52 -13.51
CA THR A 349 23.36 2.02 -14.31
C THR A 349 23.31 2.39 -15.78
N ASP A 350 22.12 2.68 -16.31
CA ASP A 350 21.92 3.01 -17.72
C ASP A 350 21.91 4.53 -17.91
N VAL A 351 22.89 5.04 -18.67
CA VAL A 351 23.03 6.48 -18.95
C VAL A 351 21.86 7.01 -19.79
N GLU A 352 21.21 6.16 -20.58
CA GLU A 352 20.05 6.50 -21.39
C GLU A 352 18.71 6.23 -20.66
N SER A 353 18.74 5.86 -19.38
CA SER A 353 17.54 5.73 -18.57
C SER A 353 16.84 7.08 -18.37
N ARG A 354 15.52 7.01 -18.29
CA ARG A 354 14.64 8.15 -18.01
C ARG A 354 14.68 8.52 -16.51
N PRO A 355 14.39 9.79 -16.17
CA PRO A 355 14.44 10.27 -14.80
C PRO A 355 13.35 9.69 -13.89
N LEU A 356 12.24 9.20 -14.43
CA LEU A 356 11.09 8.70 -13.68
C LEU A 356 11.10 7.18 -13.57
N SER A 357 10.71 6.65 -12.41
CA SER A 357 10.51 5.21 -12.23
C SER A 357 9.40 4.65 -13.12
N SER A 358 9.41 3.32 -13.31
CA SER A 358 8.31 2.59 -13.93
C SER A 358 7.00 2.89 -13.20
N LEU A 359 7.00 2.86 -11.87
CA LEU A 359 5.80 3.09 -11.08
C LEU A 359 5.23 4.50 -11.27
N GLU A 360 6.07 5.53 -11.27
CA GLU A 360 5.64 6.91 -11.52
C GLU A 360 5.12 7.09 -12.95
N THR A 361 5.81 6.50 -13.93
CA THR A 361 5.37 6.52 -15.32
C THR A 361 4.00 5.87 -15.46
N LEU A 362 3.73 4.79 -14.71
CA LEU A 362 2.42 4.10 -14.72
C LEU A 362 1.31 5.03 -14.24
N PHE A 363 1.52 5.72 -13.12
CA PHE A 363 0.54 6.69 -12.61
C PHE A 363 0.32 7.84 -13.58
N ILE A 364 1.37 8.37 -14.21
CA ILE A 364 1.23 9.41 -15.23
C ILE A 364 0.41 8.92 -16.43
N VAL A 365 0.68 7.71 -16.93
CA VAL A 365 -0.07 7.12 -18.07
C VAL A 365 -1.53 6.86 -17.69
N LEU A 366 -1.81 6.39 -16.46
CA LEU A 366 -3.18 6.19 -15.99
C LEU A 366 -3.95 7.53 -15.91
N THR A 367 -3.33 8.57 -15.38
CA THR A 367 -3.92 9.91 -15.35
C THR A 367 -4.17 10.45 -16.76
N LEU A 368 -3.23 10.27 -17.68
CA LEU A 368 -3.40 10.65 -19.08
C LEU A 368 -4.54 9.90 -19.74
N ALA A 369 -4.60 8.58 -19.57
CA ALA A 369 -5.60 7.73 -20.18
C ALA A 369 -7.03 8.04 -19.71
N ASP A 370 -7.20 8.59 -18.49
CA ASP A 370 -8.50 9.05 -17.99
C ASP A 370 -8.88 10.47 -18.47
N ASN A 371 -7.89 11.26 -18.87
CA ASN A 371 -8.10 12.67 -19.27
C ASN A 371 -8.08 12.89 -20.79
N TYR A 372 -7.38 12.05 -21.56
CA TYR A 372 -7.21 12.21 -23.00
C TYR A 372 -8.44 11.73 -23.78
N GLY A 373 -8.77 12.45 -24.86
CA GLY A 373 -9.92 12.19 -25.71
C GLY A 373 -10.75 13.46 -25.89
N TYR A 374 -11.08 13.79 -27.15
CA TYR A 374 -11.65 15.09 -27.49
C TYR A 374 -12.91 15.01 -28.32
N ARG A 375 -13.78 16.00 -28.14
CA ARG A 375 -14.94 16.23 -28.99
C ARG A 375 -14.60 17.24 -30.08
N TRP A 376 -14.64 16.77 -31.31
CA TRP A 376 -14.32 17.54 -32.50
C TRP A 376 -15.55 18.25 -33.05
N ASN A 377 -15.36 19.43 -33.65
CA ASN A 377 -16.43 20.13 -34.36
C ASN A 377 -16.50 19.67 -35.82
N PRO A 378 -17.51 18.86 -36.22
CA PRO A 378 -17.64 18.39 -37.60
C PRO A 378 -18.10 19.49 -38.56
N ALA A 379 -18.75 20.56 -38.07
CA ALA A 379 -19.25 21.65 -38.90
C ALA A 379 -18.11 22.58 -39.39
N GLN A 380 -17.01 22.65 -38.65
CA GLN A 380 -15.84 23.43 -39.04
C GLN A 380 -14.93 22.61 -39.96
N THR A 381 -15.05 22.76 -41.28
CA THR A 381 -14.36 21.92 -42.28
C THR A 381 -13.01 22.48 -42.73
N THR A 382 -12.72 23.75 -42.44
CA THR A 382 -11.49 24.43 -42.87
C THR A 382 -10.30 24.23 -41.94
N HIS A 383 -10.54 23.86 -40.67
CA HIS A 383 -9.49 23.70 -39.66
C HIS A 383 -9.82 22.58 -38.64
N ASN A 384 -8.83 22.19 -37.85
CA ASN A 384 -8.89 21.13 -36.85
C ASN A 384 -9.45 21.62 -35.49
N ALA A 385 -10.65 22.20 -35.50
CA ALA A 385 -11.28 22.74 -34.30
C ALA A 385 -11.98 21.67 -33.44
N LEU A 386 -11.86 21.81 -32.11
CA LEU A 386 -12.71 21.13 -31.12
C LEU A 386 -14.11 21.78 -31.07
N THR A 387 -15.07 21.11 -30.44
CA THR A 387 -16.43 21.63 -30.25
C THR A 387 -16.41 22.99 -29.52
N ASP A 388 -17.27 23.90 -29.98
CA ASP A 388 -17.56 25.20 -29.38
C ASP A 388 -18.81 25.16 -28.48
N THR A 389 -19.47 24.00 -28.40
CA THR A 389 -20.66 23.75 -27.59
C THR A 389 -20.44 22.55 -26.65
N GLY A 390 -20.69 22.74 -25.36
CA GLY A 390 -20.50 21.70 -24.33
C GLY A 390 -19.02 21.46 -23.95
N PRO A 391 -18.72 20.43 -23.13
CA PRO A 391 -17.34 20.07 -22.79
C PRO A 391 -16.61 19.50 -24.01
N PHE A 392 -15.38 19.97 -24.25
CA PHE A 392 -14.53 19.54 -25.38
C PHE A 392 -13.67 18.31 -25.09
N THR A 393 -13.60 17.83 -23.85
CA THR A 393 -13.00 16.55 -23.49
C THR A 393 -14.07 15.46 -23.36
N THR A 394 -13.70 14.22 -23.63
CA THR A 394 -14.57 13.04 -23.49
C THR A 394 -14.33 12.27 -22.19
N GLY A 395 -13.25 12.59 -21.44
CA GLY A 395 -12.93 11.94 -20.17
C GLY A 395 -12.43 10.51 -20.33
N GLY A 396 -11.44 10.30 -21.21
CA GLY A 396 -10.76 9.01 -21.39
C GLY A 396 -11.27 8.17 -22.56
N GLU A 397 -12.24 8.68 -23.33
CA GLU A 397 -12.81 8.01 -24.50
C GLU A 397 -12.17 8.55 -25.78
N LEU A 398 -11.22 7.81 -26.36
CA LEU A 398 -10.57 8.21 -27.61
C LEU A 398 -11.58 8.20 -28.77
N THR A 399 -11.59 9.26 -29.57
CA THR A 399 -12.45 9.39 -30.76
C THR A 399 -11.67 9.11 -32.05
N LEU A 400 -12.41 8.79 -33.12
CA LEU A 400 -11.82 8.63 -34.45
C LEU A 400 -11.03 9.88 -34.87
N GLY A 401 -11.51 11.06 -34.49
CA GLY A 401 -10.81 12.32 -34.71
C GLY A 401 -9.46 12.41 -34.02
N ASP A 402 -9.35 11.89 -32.80
CA ASP A 402 -8.08 11.83 -32.07
C ASP A 402 -7.07 10.92 -32.79
N ALA A 403 -7.54 9.78 -33.32
CA ALA A 403 -6.72 8.86 -34.09
C ALA A 403 -6.24 9.46 -35.42
N MET A 404 -7.14 10.09 -36.20
CA MET A 404 -6.76 10.78 -37.45
C MET A 404 -5.79 11.93 -37.19
N PHE A 405 -5.98 12.64 -36.09
CA PHE A 405 -5.13 13.76 -35.74
C PHE A 405 -3.73 13.30 -35.30
N SER A 406 -3.65 12.21 -34.54
CA SER A 406 -2.39 11.55 -34.16
C SER A 406 -1.61 11.02 -35.37
N MET A 407 -2.32 10.59 -36.42
CA MET A 407 -1.69 10.19 -37.68
C MET A 407 -1.20 11.37 -38.54
N GLY A 408 -1.42 12.62 -38.11
CA GLY A 408 -1.10 13.79 -38.89
C GLY A 408 -1.98 13.99 -40.13
N SER A 409 -3.15 13.33 -40.20
CA SER A 409 -4.06 13.41 -41.34
C SER A 409 -4.52 14.85 -41.62
N VAL A 410 -4.80 15.15 -42.89
CA VAL A 410 -5.47 16.39 -43.31
C VAL A 410 -6.96 16.29 -42.96
N ILE A 411 -7.28 16.66 -41.73
CA ILE A 411 -8.63 16.56 -41.18
C ILE A 411 -9.57 17.65 -41.72
N GLY A 412 -9.08 18.89 -41.85
CA GLY A 412 -9.80 20.02 -42.43
C GLY A 412 -8.93 20.80 -43.41
N SER A 413 -9.58 21.38 -44.44
CA SER A 413 -8.92 22.14 -45.51
C SER A 413 -9.90 23.13 -46.14
N GLY A 414 -9.38 24.16 -46.83
CA GLY A 414 -10.20 25.05 -47.67
C GLY A 414 -10.86 24.32 -48.85
N ASP A 415 -10.29 23.17 -49.26
CA ASP A 415 -10.86 22.29 -50.29
C ASP A 415 -11.96 21.38 -49.73
N SER A 416 -12.93 21.02 -50.59
CA SER A 416 -14.06 20.15 -50.20
C SER A 416 -13.68 18.68 -49.97
N PHE A 417 -12.46 18.26 -50.33
CA PHE A 417 -11.96 16.89 -50.18
C PHE A 417 -11.09 16.77 -48.91
N ASN A 418 -11.70 16.41 -47.78
CA ASN A 418 -11.01 16.23 -46.50
C ASN A 418 -11.71 15.17 -45.62
N PHE A 419 -11.02 14.74 -44.56
CA PHE A 419 -11.51 13.66 -43.70
C PHE A 419 -12.81 13.99 -42.96
N LYS A 420 -13.02 15.25 -42.57
CA LYS A 420 -14.30 15.69 -41.96
C LYS A 420 -15.47 15.48 -42.91
N ASN A 421 -15.37 15.96 -44.14
CA ASN A 421 -16.44 15.82 -45.14
C ASN A 421 -16.72 14.36 -45.49
N ILE A 422 -15.67 13.54 -45.63
CA ILE A 422 -15.77 12.10 -45.95
C ILE A 422 -16.46 11.32 -44.82
N THR A 423 -16.07 11.56 -43.56
CA THR A 423 -16.68 10.90 -42.41
C THR A 423 -18.10 11.41 -42.14
N GLU A 424 -18.38 12.70 -42.31
CA GLU A 424 -19.74 13.25 -42.19
C GLU A 424 -20.68 12.76 -43.29
N LEU A 425 -20.17 12.56 -44.51
CA LEU A 425 -20.94 11.91 -45.57
C LEU A 425 -21.27 10.46 -45.20
N SER A 426 -20.33 9.73 -44.61
CA SER A 426 -20.55 8.37 -44.11
C SER A 426 -21.62 8.35 -43.01
N ARG A 427 -21.60 9.33 -42.09
CA ARG A 427 -22.57 9.49 -41.00
C ARG A 427 -23.99 9.80 -41.47
N THR A 428 -24.13 10.77 -42.37
CA THR A 428 -25.43 11.37 -42.73
C THR A 428 -26.13 10.66 -43.88
N SER A 429 -25.38 9.95 -44.73
CA SER A 429 -25.94 9.35 -45.94
C SER A 429 -26.90 8.19 -45.69
N SER A 430 -26.82 7.50 -44.56
CA SER A 430 -27.52 6.23 -44.32
C SER A 430 -27.20 5.15 -45.37
N LYS A 431 -25.98 5.20 -45.93
CA LYS A 431 -25.51 4.31 -47.02
C LYS A 431 -24.33 3.42 -46.63
N VAL A 432 -23.89 3.47 -45.38
CA VAL A 432 -22.88 2.58 -44.82
C VAL A 432 -23.60 1.56 -43.96
N PHE A 433 -23.24 0.27 -44.11
CA PHE A 433 -23.94 -0.82 -43.45
C PHE A 433 -22.97 -1.77 -42.76
N ARG A 434 -23.39 -2.25 -41.59
CA ARG A 434 -22.77 -3.31 -40.81
C ARG A 434 -23.82 -4.35 -40.45
N ASP A 435 -23.58 -5.60 -40.81
CA ASP A 435 -24.48 -6.73 -40.59
C ASP A 435 -25.91 -6.46 -41.08
N GLY A 436 -26.04 -5.71 -42.19
CA GLY A 436 -27.31 -5.34 -42.81
C GLY A 436 -28.03 -4.15 -42.18
N SER A 437 -27.53 -3.62 -41.06
CA SER A 437 -28.06 -2.40 -40.42
C SER A 437 -27.26 -1.17 -40.81
N ILE A 438 -27.93 0.00 -40.84
CA ILE A 438 -27.27 1.28 -41.11
C ILE A 438 -26.27 1.55 -40.00
N TYR A 439 -25.03 1.87 -40.38
CA TYR A 439 -23.94 2.15 -39.48
C TYR A 439 -23.45 3.59 -39.69
N LYS A 440 -23.81 4.49 -38.77
CA LYS A 440 -23.43 5.92 -38.88
C LYS A 440 -22.10 6.13 -38.18
N ILE A 441 -21.03 6.28 -38.95
CA ILE A 441 -19.70 6.58 -38.41
C ILE A 441 -19.37 8.04 -38.69
N GLY A 442 -18.87 8.74 -37.68
CA GLY A 442 -18.42 10.13 -37.80
C GLY A 442 -17.17 10.39 -36.97
N PHE A 443 -16.76 11.65 -36.94
CA PHE A 443 -15.48 12.05 -36.33
C PHE A 443 -15.42 11.82 -34.81
N ASN A 444 -16.57 11.90 -34.13
CA ASN A 444 -16.70 11.68 -32.68
C ASN A 444 -17.02 10.23 -32.29
N THR A 445 -17.05 9.28 -33.25
CA THR A 445 -17.22 7.86 -32.93
C THR A 445 -16.07 7.38 -32.04
N ARG A 446 -16.38 6.63 -30.98
CA ARG A 446 -15.37 6.13 -30.02
C ARG A 446 -14.56 4.99 -30.63
N VAL A 447 -13.23 5.08 -30.58
CA VAL A 447 -12.33 4.14 -31.27
C VAL A 447 -12.51 2.71 -30.76
N LEU A 448 -12.65 2.52 -29.45
CA LEU A 448 -12.85 1.19 -28.86
C LEU A 448 -14.15 0.51 -29.31
N SER A 449 -15.19 1.29 -29.65
CA SER A 449 -16.46 0.76 -30.16
C SER A 449 -16.38 0.24 -31.61
N ILE A 450 -15.33 0.61 -32.35
CA ILE A 450 -15.07 0.19 -33.74
C ILE A 450 -14.35 -1.17 -33.78
N LEU A 451 -13.75 -1.60 -32.67
CA LEU A 451 -13.12 -2.92 -32.58
C LEU A 451 -14.13 -4.02 -32.94
N GLU A 452 -13.64 -5.03 -33.67
CA GLU A 452 -14.44 -6.17 -34.09
C GLU A 452 -14.72 -7.13 -32.93
N ALA A 453 -15.75 -7.97 -33.05
CA ALA A 453 -16.37 -8.72 -31.95
C ALA A 453 -15.38 -9.30 -30.90
N ALA A 454 -14.46 -10.17 -31.30
CA ALA A 454 -13.51 -10.81 -30.37
C ALA A 454 -12.37 -9.86 -29.91
N SER A 455 -12.22 -8.69 -30.51
CA SER A 455 -11.29 -7.62 -30.12
C SER A 455 -11.96 -6.55 -29.24
N ARG A 456 -13.29 -6.42 -29.32
CA ARG A 456 -14.07 -5.35 -28.68
C ARG A 456 -14.21 -5.51 -27.17
N GLY A 457 -14.34 -6.74 -26.67
CA GLY A 457 -14.64 -6.98 -25.25
C GLY A 457 -16.07 -6.52 -24.90
N GLU A 458 -16.25 -5.90 -23.73
CA GLU A 458 -17.56 -5.37 -23.29
C GLU A 458 -17.98 -4.05 -23.95
N ALA A 459 -17.07 -3.37 -24.66
CA ALA A 459 -17.37 -2.06 -25.24
C ALA A 459 -18.57 -2.14 -26.20
N GLN A 460 -19.64 -1.41 -25.90
CA GLN A 460 -20.81 -1.41 -26.77
C GLN A 460 -20.54 -0.75 -28.12
N GLN A 461 -21.17 -1.28 -29.16
CA GLN A 461 -21.09 -0.72 -30.50
C GLN A 461 -21.82 0.62 -30.57
N VAL A 462 -21.17 1.62 -31.17
CA VAL A 462 -21.79 2.93 -31.41
C VAL A 462 -22.37 2.99 -32.81
N THR A 463 -23.70 3.05 -32.94
CA THR A 463 -24.40 3.17 -34.23
C THR A 463 -24.79 4.59 -34.60
N ASP A 464 -24.86 5.51 -33.63
CA ASP A 464 -25.14 6.94 -33.87
C ASP A 464 -24.31 7.84 -32.95
N PRO A 465 -23.27 8.52 -33.47
CA PRO A 465 -22.40 9.36 -32.66
C PRO A 465 -23.07 10.67 -32.19
N ALA A 466 -24.26 11.03 -32.71
CA ALA A 466 -25.01 12.20 -32.24
C ALA A 466 -25.82 11.91 -30.97
N SER A 467 -26.03 10.64 -30.63
CA SER A 467 -26.77 10.23 -29.43
C SER A 467 -25.81 9.72 -28.37
N GLU A 468 -25.07 10.63 -27.72
CA GLU A 468 -24.11 10.28 -26.66
C GLU A 468 -24.76 9.52 -25.50
N ALA A 469 -26.08 9.63 -25.32
CA ALA A 469 -26.85 8.85 -24.35
C ALA A 469 -26.81 7.32 -24.59
N THR A 470 -26.45 6.90 -25.81
CA THR A 470 -26.35 5.48 -26.20
C THR A 470 -24.95 4.91 -26.08
N PHE A 471 -23.97 5.72 -25.65
CA PHE A 471 -22.59 5.24 -25.48
C PHE A 471 -22.46 4.50 -24.16
N ASP A 472 -21.73 3.38 -24.18
CA ASP A 472 -21.20 2.77 -22.97
C ASP A 472 -20.20 3.72 -22.32
N LYS A 473 -20.60 4.35 -21.21
CA LYS A 473 -19.79 5.35 -20.50
C LYS A 473 -18.66 4.74 -19.66
N LEU A 474 -18.58 3.41 -19.59
CA LEU A 474 -17.57 2.69 -18.82
C LEU A 474 -16.52 2.08 -19.75
N TYR A 475 -16.90 1.12 -20.61
CA TYR A 475 -15.95 0.34 -21.39
C TYR A 475 -15.53 1.00 -22.71
N ASN A 476 -16.08 2.17 -23.06
CA ASN A 476 -15.46 3.03 -24.08
C ASN A 476 -14.27 3.85 -23.55
N LYS A 477 -13.98 3.78 -22.25
CA LYS A 477 -12.78 4.37 -21.66
C LYS A 477 -11.61 3.39 -21.72
N THR A 478 -10.43 3.91 -22.02
CA THR A 478 -9.20 3.12 -22.22
C THR A 478 -8.84 2.26 -21.01
N VAL A 479 -8.91 2.82 -19.79
CA VAL A 479 -8.50 2.12 -18.55
C VAL A 479 -9.45 0.96 -18.20
N PRO A 480 -10.79 1.15 -18.05
CA PRO A 480 -11.72 0.04 -17.82
C PRO A 480 -11.64 -1.05 -18.89
N TRP A 481 -11.53 -0.68 -20.17
CA TRP A 481 -11.43 -1.65 -21.27
C TRP A 481 -10.17 -2.51 -21.19
N MET A 482 -9.01 -1.90 -20.95
CA MET A 482 -7.74 -2.63 -20.84
C MET A 482 -7.74 -3.58 -19.63
N LEU A 483 -8.22 -3.12 -18.48
CA LEU A 483 -8.29 -3.92 -17.26
C LEU A 483 -9.27 -5.10 -17.40
N ASP A 484 -10.43 -4.88 -18.04
CA ASP A 484 -11.37 -5.97 -18.35
C ASP A 484 -10.74 -7.03 -19.25
N TRP A 485 -9.98 -6.62 -20.29
CA TRP A 485 -9.26 -7.57 -21.14
C TRP A 485 -8.20 -8.38 -20.38
N ILE A 486 -7.44 -7.74 -19.49
CA ILE A 486 -6.46 -8.43 -18.64
C ILE A 486 -7.18 -9.48 -17.77
N VAL A 487 -8.27 -9.12 -17.12
CA VAL A 487 -9.07 -10.04 -16.29
C VAL A 487 -9.63 -11.19 -17.13
N LYS A 488 -10.22 -10.91 -18.29
CA LYS A 488 -10.77 -11.91 -19.20
C LYS A 488 -9.78 -12.97 -19.62
N VAL A 489 -8.60 -12.53 -20.05
CA VAL A 489 -7.57 -13.41 -20.59
C VAL A 489 -6.86 -14.21 -19.50
N THR A 490 -6.69 -13.62 -18.31
CA THR A 490 -5.95 -14.27 -17.22
C THR A 490 -6.83 -15.08 -16.27
N LEU A 491 -8.09 -14.70 -16.03
CA LEU A 491 -9.00 -15.32 -15.06
C LEU A 491 -10.25 -15.96 -15.66
N GLU A 492 -10.82 -15.37 -16.73
CA GLU A 492 -12.15 -15.78 -17.25
C GLU A 492 -12.09 -16.73 -18.45
N GLY A 493 -10.89 -17.07 -18.92
CA GLY A 493 -10.69 -18.11 -19.94
C GLY A 493 -10.71 -17.62 -21.38
N TYR A 494 -10.49 -16.34 -21.63
CA TYR A 494 -10.35 -15.81 -23.00
C TYR A 494 -8.94 -15.98 -23.58
N GLY A 495 -7.99 -16.49 -22.80
CA GLY A 495 -6.63 -16.80 -23.25
C GLY A 495 -6.48 -18.27 -23.69
N PRO A 496 -5.51 -18.59 -24.57
CA PRO A 496 -5.30 -19.94 -25.07
C PRO A 496 -4.65 -20.89 -24.06
N TYR A 497 -3.94 -20.40 -23.05
CA TYR A 497 -3.19 -21.25 -22.11
C TYR A 497 -4.03 -21.64 -20.90
N TYR A 498 -3.99 -22.92 -20.52
CA TYR A 498 -4.72 -23.46 -19.37
C TYR A 498 -3.87 -24.49 -18.62
N SER A 499 -4.19 -24.75 -17.36
CA SER A 499 -3.46 -25.73 -16.52
C SER A 499 -4.36 -26.85 -15.97
N GLN A 500 -5.68 -26.69 -16.07
CA GLN A 500 -6.66 -27.60 -15.49
C GLN A 500 -7.78 -27.90 -16.48
N THR A 501 -8.42 -29.05 -16.30
CA THR A 501 -9.62 -29.46 -17.02
C THR A 501 -10.75 -29.76 -16.03
N ASP A 502 -11.99 -29.65 -16.48
CA ASP A 502 -13.14 -30.13 -15.72
C ASP A 502 -13.16 -31.67 -15.63
N GLY A 503 -14.16 -32.22 -14.93
CA GLY A 503 -14.35 -33.67 -14.82
C GLY A 503 -14.67 -34.37 -16.15
N GLY A 504 -14.98 -33.63 -17.22
CA GLY A 504 -15.20 -34.11 -18.58
C GLY A 504 -13.97 -33.96 -19.49
N GLY A 505 -12.85 -33.46 -18.99
CA GLY A 505 -11.62 -33.22 -19.74
C GLY A 505 -11.61 -31.93 -20.58
N GLN A 506 -12.59 -31.04 -20.41
CA GLN A 506 -12.61 -29.73 -21.08
C GLN A 506 -11.69 -28.74 -20.36
N PRO A 507 -10.87 -27.95 -21.08
CA PRO A 507 -10.07 -26.89 -20.48
C PRO A 507 -10.91 -25.91 -19.66
N ILE A 508 -10.48 -25.61 -18.44
CA ILE A 508 -11.12 -24.63 -17.57
C ILE A 508 -10.21 -23.45 -17.26
N ALA A 509 -10.82 -22.30 -17.07
CA ALA A 509 -10.19 -21.08 -16.59
C ALA A 509 -10.00 -21.10 -15.06
N PRO A 510 -9.17 -20.22 -14.49
CA PRO A 510 -8.98 -20.12 -13.03
C PRO A 510 -10.26 -19.86 -12.23
N ASN A 511 -11.27 -19.21 -12.82
CA ASN A 511 -12.57 -19.03 -12.19
C ASN A 511 -13.49 -20.28 -12.23
N GLY A 512 -13.02 -21.39 -12.81
CA GLY A 512 -13.75 -22.66 -12.93
C GLY A 512 -14.64 -22.79 -14.17
N ASN A 513 -14.80 -21.72 -14.97
CA ASN A 513 -15.59 -21.78 -16.20
C ASN A 513 -14.83 -22.51 -17.31
N VAL A 514 -15.56 -23.12 -18.24
CA VAL A 514 -14.98 -23.67 -19.48
C VAL A 514 -14.32 -22.54 -20.28
N LEU A 515 -13.16 -22.83 -20.84
CA LEU A 515 -12.38 -21.88 -21.64
C LEU A 515 -13.24 -21.28 -22.78
N GLN A 516 -13.23 -19.95 -22.90
CA GLN A 516 -14.01 -19.20 -23.89
C GLN A 516 -13.18 -18.76 -25.11
N TYR A 517 -11.92 -19.21 -25.17
CA TYR A 517 -10.99 -18.88 -26.23
C TYR A 517 -11.50 -19.30 -27.62
N GLN A 518 -11.44 -18.37 -28.58
CA GLN A 518 -11.81 -18.61 -29.98
C GLN A 518 -10.56 -18.55 -30.87
N PRO A 519 -10.07 -19.68 -31.41
CA PRO A 519 -8.87 -19.71 -32.25
C PRO A 519 -9.09 -19.13 -33.65
N SER A 520 -10.34 -18.97 -34.08
CA SER A 520 -10.70 -18.32 -35.34
C SER A 520 -12.07 -17.67 -35.25
N TRP A 521 -12.21 -16.49 -35.83
CA TRP A 521 -13.44 -15.70 -35.83
C TRP A 521 -13.50 -14.81 -37.10
N ASN A 522 -14.68 -14.24 -37.40
CA ASN A 522 -14.86 -13.37 -38.57
C ASN A 522 -15.18 -11.94 -38.13
N THR A 523 -14.70 -10.96 -38.89
CA THR A 523 -15.16 -9.57 -38.73
C THR A 523 -16.65 -9.46 -39.07
N SER A 524 -17.26 -8.35 -38.68
CA SER A 524 -18.61 -7.99 -39.08
C SER A 524 -18.72 -7.85 -40.61
N LYS A 525 -19.95 -7.99 -41.14
CA LYS A 525 -20.19 -7.86 -42.58
C LYS A 525 -20.40 -6.40 -42.96
N TYR A 526 -19.49 -5.84 -43.73
CA TYR A 526 -19.52 -4.45 -44.15
C TYR A 526 -19.81 -4.31 -45.64
N TYR A 527 -20.68 -3.35 -45.97
CA TYR A 527 -20.82 -2.85 -47.32
C TYR A 527 -21.20 -1.36 -47.34
N VAL A 528 -20.79 -0.68 -48.41
CA VAL A 528 -21.11 0.72 -48.66
C VAL A 528 -21.92 0.82 -49.95
N GLN A 529 -23.03 1.54 -49.91
CA GLN A 529 -23.81 1.89 -51.09
C GLN A 529 -23.25 3.16 -51.73
N ILE A 530 -22.86 3.05 -52.99
CA ILE A 530 -22.29 4.14 -53.79
C ILE A 530 -23.11 4.38 -55.05
N ASP A 531 -23.13 5.62 -55.50
CA ASP A 531 -23.60 5.99 -56.83
C ASP A 531 -22.40 6.06 -57.79
N PRO A 532 -22.27 5.14 -58.75
CA PRO A 532 -21.23 5.22 -59.77
C PRO A 532 -21.44 6.42 -60.73
N GLY A 533 -22.61 7.05 -60.76
CA GLY A 533 -22.96 8.13 -61.70
C GLY A 533 -23.61 7.61 -62.99
N THR A 534 -23.41 6.34 -63.36
CA THR A 534 -24.14 5.64 -64.44
C THR A 534 -24.46 4.19 -64.04
N GLY A 535 -25.65 3.68 -64.36
CA GLY A 535 -26.02 2.27 -64.09
C GLY A 535 -26.66 1.98 -62.72
N GLY A 536 -26.99 3.01 -61.93
CA GLY A 536 -27.72 2.91 -60.66
C GLY A 536 -26.84 2.57 -59.45
N GLU A 537 -27.39 2.72 -58.24
CA GLU A 537 -26.65 2.48 -56.99
C GLU A 537 -26.07 1.06 -56.92
N ARG A 538 -24.85 0.97 -56.39
CA ARG A 538 -24.09 -0.27 -56.21
C ARG A 538 -23.77 -0.48 -54.74
N ARG A 539 -23.74 -1.73 -54.28
CA ARG A 539 -23.22 -2.14 -52.98
C ARG A 539 -21.82 -2.68 -53.20
N ILE A 540 -20.86 -2.08 -52.52
CA ILE A 540 -19.49 -2.55 -52.51
C ILE A 540 -19.22 -3.17 -51.14
N TYR A 541 -18.84 -4.44 -51.13
CA TYR A 541 -18.52 -5.18 -49.91
C TYR A 541 -17.03 -5.05 -49.58
N LEU A 542 -16.71 -5.15 -48.28
CA LEU A 542 -15.33 -5.30 -47.81
C LEU A 542 -14.64 -6.46 -48.56
N GLY A 543 -13.39 -6.25 -48.99
CA GLY A 543 -12.63 -7.18 -49.83
C GLY A 543 -12.85 -7.04 -51.33
N GLY A 544 -13.72 -6.12 -51.78
CA GLY A 544 -13.83 -5.74 -53.20
C GLY A 544 -14.78 -6.60 -54.01
N VAL A 545 -16.05 -6.64 -53.62
CA VAL A 545 -17.12 -7.29 -54.39
C VAL A 545 -18.19 -6.26 -54.72
N ASP A 546 -18.58 -6.14 -55.99
CA ASP A 546 -19.66 -5.26 -56.42
C ASP A 546 -20.99 -6.01 -56.62
N GLN A 547 -22.09 -5.32 -56.32
CA GLN A 547 -23.43 -5.83 -56.56
C GLN A 547 -24.38 -4.67 -56.83
N THR A 548 -25.37 -4.85 -57.70
CA THR A 548 -26.47 -3.87 -57.85
C THR A 548 -27.25 -3.72 -56.55
N ALA A 549 -27.54 -2.48 -56.12
CA ALA A 549 -28.25 -2.22 -54.88
C ALA A 549 -29.72 -2.71 -54.89
N ALA A 550 -30.28 -3.02 -56.06
CA ALA A 550 -31.59 -3.64 -56.21
C ALA A 550 -31.60 -5.15 -55.92
N SER A 551 -30.44 -5.83 -55.92
CA SER A 551 -30.34 -7.26 -55.65
C SER A 551 -30.42 -7.58 -54.14
N ALA A 552 -30.66 -8.85 -53.78
CA ALA A 552 -30.60 -9.30 -52.38
C ALA A 552 -29.18 -9.17 -51.82
N VAL A 553 -29.03 -8.78 -50.55
CA VAL A 553 -27.71 -8.65 -49.89
C VAL A 553 -26.99 -10.00 -49.90
N LEU A 554 -25.71 -10.01 -50.29
CA LEU A 554 -24.88 -11.21 -50.26
C LEU A 554 -24.54 -11.56 -48.82
N THR A 555 -24.93 -12.76 -48.39
CA THR A 555 -24.74 -13.21 -47.01
C THR A 555 -23.35 -13.78 -46.74
N ASN A 556 -22.58 -14.16 -47.77
CA ASN A 556 -21.28 -14.81 -47.65
C ASN A 556 -20.09 -13.92 -48.07
N LYS A 557 -20.30 -12.59 -48.16
CA LYS A 557 -19.28 -11.61 -48.57
C LYS A 557 -19.21 -10.44 -47.58
N GLY A 558 -18.16 -9.63 -47.66
CA GLY A 558 -18.01 -8.41 -46.88
C GLY A 558 -17.39 -8.56 -45.49
N PHE A 559 -16.62 -9.63 -45.24
CA PHE A 559 -15.94 -9.86 -43.97
C PHE A 559 -14.55 -10.47 -44.19
N TYR A 560 -13.68 -10.34 -43.19
CA TYR A 560 -12.39 -11.02 -43.11
C TYR A 560 -12.41 -12.15 -42.09
N SER A 561 -11.67 -13.22 -42.38
CA SER A 561 -11.45 -14.31 -41.42
C SER A 561 -10.15 -14.06 -40.67
N ILE A 562 -10.25 -14.09 -39.35
CA ILE A 562 -9.15 -13.89 -38.43
C ILE A 562 -8.88 -15.22 -37.75
N THR A 563 -7.67 -15.72 -37.89
CA THR A 563 -7.15 -16.81 -37.05
C THR A 563 -6.36 -16.19 -35.90
N GLU A 564 -6.31 -16.75 -34.71
CA GLU A 564 -5.40 -16.24 -33.67
C GLU A 564 -3.99 -16.84 -33.84
N THR A 565 -3.01 -16.28 -33.15
CA THR A 565 -1.62 -16.79 -33.15
C THR A 565 -1.51 -18.19 -32.55
N ALA A 566 -2.37 -18.54 -31.59
CA ALA A 566 -2.50 -19.88 -31.05
C ALA A 566 -3.69 -20.62 -31.71
N PRO A 567 -3.47 -21.65 -32.53
CA PRO A 567 -4.56 -22.28 -33.29
C PRO A 567 -5.49 -23.18 -32.44
N ALA A 568 -5.12 -23.46 -31.19
CA ALA A 568 -5.89 -24.27 -30.26
C ALA A 568 -5.49 -23.95 -28.80
N PRO A 569 -6.33 -24.31 -27.81
CA PRO A 569 -5.94 -24.24 -26.39
C PRO A 569 -4.69 -25.07 -26.08
N ILE A 570 -3.79 -24.54 -25.25
CA ILE A 570 -2.49 -25.13 -24.92
C ILE A 570 -2.42 -25.43 -23.42
N LEU A 571 -2.22 -26.71 -23.07
CA LEU A 571 -1.97 -27.14 -21.69
C LEU A 571 -0.55 -26.74 -21.26
N VAL A 572 -0.43 -26.14 -20.08
CA VAL A 572 0.84 -25.77 -19.45
C VAL A 572 0.98 -26.39 -18.06
N ALA A 573 2.17 -26.30 -17.46
CA ALA A 573 2.50 -27.07 -16.27
C ALA A 573 1.84 -26.53 -14.99
N SER A 574 1.54 -25.23 -14.92
CA SER A 574 0.97 -24.61 -13.73
C SER A 574 0.01 -23.46 -14.04
N ALA A 575 -0.85 -23.13 -13.08
CA ALA A 575 -1.75 -21.99 -13.17
C ALA A 575 -1.00 -20.64 -13.23
N GLU A 576 0.15 -20.52 -12.55
CA GLU A 576 1.02 -19.34 -12.63
C GLU A 576 1.61 -19.18 -14.04
N GLU A 577 2.07 -20.28 -14.65
CA GLU A 577 2.57 -20.26 -16.03
C GLU A 577 1.48 -19.85 -17.01
N ALA A 578 0.26 -20.41 -16.86
CA ALA A 578 -0.90 -20.06 -17.68
C ALA A 578 -1.24 -18.57 -17.55
N PHE A 579 -1.24 -18.03 -16.31
CA PHE A 579 -1.50 -16.63 -16.03
C PHE A 579 -0.54 -15.70 -16.80
N TYR A 580 0.77 -15.90 -16.66
CA TYR A 580 1.76 -15.03 -17.33
C TYR A 580 1.80 -15.22 -18.84
N LYS A 581 1.64 -16.45 -19.35
CA LYS A 581 1.57 -16.70 -20.81
C LYS A 581 0.33 -16.06 -21.43
N ASN A 582 -0.84 -16.15 -20.78
CA ASN A 582 -2.04 -15.46 -21.22
C ASN A 582 -1.87 -13.94 -21.18
N LEU A 583 -1.24 -13.39 -20.14
CA LEU A 583 -0.94 -11.95 -20.08
C LEU A 583 0.01 -11.52 -21.20
N GLN A 584 1.10 -12.25 -21.46
CA GLN A 584 2.01 -11.93 -22.56
C GLN A 584 1.35 -12.10 -23.92
N TRP A 585 0.46 -13.10 -24.06
CA TRP A 585 -0.34 -13.27 -25.26
C TRP A 585 -1.25 -12.07 -25.50
N LEU A 586 -1.93 -11.53 -24.48
CA LEU A 586 -2.71 -10.28 -24.60
C LEU A 586 -1.83 -9.08 -24.99
N LEU A 587 -0.64 -8.96 -24.38
CA LEU A 587 0.25 -7.82 -24.63
C LEU A 587 0.86 -7.85 -26.04
N TYR A 588 1.17 -9.03 -26.60
CA TYR A 588 1.96 -9.14 -27.83
C TYR A 588 1.35 -9.97 -28.96
N GLU A 589 0.38 -10.84 -28.73
CA GLU A 589 0.01 -11.89 -29.70
C GLU A 589 -1.49 -11.97 -30.02
N LYS A 590 -2.38 -11.47 -29.15
CA LYS A 590 -3.84 -11.41 -29.38
C LYS A 590 -4.17 -10.47 -30.53
N ARG A 591 -4.98 -10.88 -31.50
CA ARG A 591 -5.31 -10.00 -32.62
C ARG A 591 -6.43 -9.01 -32.27
N PHE A 592 -6.08 -7.72 -32.29
CA PHE A 592 -7.04 -6.62 -32.21
C PHE A 592 -7.29 -6.08 -33.62
N VAL A 593 -8.53 -6.13 -34.08
CA VAL A 593 -8.94 -5.70 -35.42
C VAL A 593 -9.96 -4.58 -35.32
N ALA A 594 -9.77 -3.53 -36.11
CA ALA A 594 -10.74 -2.46 -36.32
C ALA A 594 -11.00 -2.29 -37.82
N VAL A 595 -12.27 -2.20 -38.22
CA VAL A 595 -12.67 -1.94 -39.60
C VAL A 595 -13.50 -0.66 -39.67
N LEU A 596 -13.05 0.29 -40.47
CA LEU A 596 -13.70 1.57 -40.70
C LEU A 596 -14.19 1.65 -42.16
N PRO A 597 -15.47 1.37 -42.42
CA PRO A 597 -16.08 1.58 -43.73
C PRO A 597 -16.43 3.05 -43.95
N VAL A 598 -16.06 3.57 -45.11
CA VAL A 598 -16.14 4.99 -45.44
C VAL A 598 -16.72 5.16 -46.84
N ARG A 599 -17.65 6.09 -46.97
CA ARG A 599 -18.22 6.54 -48.24
C ARG A 599 -17.54 7.84 -48.66
N ALA A 600 -16.76 7.79 -49.73
CA ALA A 600 -15.94 8.93 -50.17
C ALA A 600 -16.49 9.58 -51.43
N LYS A 601 -16.22 10.89 -51.56
CA LYS A 601 -16.57 11.72 -52.72
C LYS A 601 -15.50 12.79 -52.92
N LEU A 602 -14.94 12.89 -54.13
CA LEU A 602 -13.86 13.84 -54.46
C LEU A 602 -14.23 15.31 -54.23
N ALA A 603 -15.45 15.70 -54.55
CA ALA A 603 -15.95 17.05 -54.28
C ALA A 603 -17.47 17.05 -54.25
N ALA A 604 -18.08 18.08 -53.67
CA ALA A 604 -19.53 18.25 -53.68
C ALA A 604 -20.11 18.24 -55.11
N THR A 605 -19.36 18.73 -56.10
CA THR A 605 -19.72 18.86 -57.52
C THR A 605 -19.53 17.60 -58.36
N VAL A 606 -18.73 16.63 -57.91
CA VAL A 606 -18.53 15.35 -58.60
C VAL A 606 -19.80 14.50 -58.44
N THR A 607 -20.23 13.74 -59.44
CA THR A 607 -21.47 12.96 -59.34
C THR A 607 -21.26 11.55 -58.77
N TYR A 608 -20.12 10.92 -59.07
CA TYR A 608 -19.81 9.57 -58.60
C TYR A 608 -19.24 9.54 -57.18
N GLN A 609 -19.38 8.39 -56.54
CA GLN A 609 -18.99 8.09 -55.16
C GLN A 609 -18.24 6.76 -55.13
N GLU A 610 -17.45 6.56 -54.09
CA GLU A 610 -16.64 5.35 -53.97
C GLU A 610 -16.61 4.82 -52.54
N ALA A 611 -16.30 3.53 -52.43
CA ALA A 611 -16.28 2.81 -51.17
C ALA A 611 -14.84 2.61 -50.70
N LEU A 612 -14.58 2.96 -49.46
CA LEU A 612 -13.29 2.81 -48.80
C LEU A 612 -13.46 1.96 -47.55
N PHE A 613 -12.50 1.08 -47.30
CA PHE A 613 -12.41 0.29 -46.08
C PHE A 613 -11.00 0.44 -45.53
N ILE A 614 -10.90 1.01 -44.33
CA ILE A 614 -9.63 1.09 -43.59
C ILE A 614 -9.65 -0.02 -42.56
N THR A 615 -8.71 -0.95 -42.64
CA THR A 615 -8.56 -2.05 -41.69
C THR A 615 -7.25 -1.91 -40.94
N ALA A 616 -7.33 -1.87 -39.62
CA ALA A 616 -6.17 -1.87 -38.75
C ALA A 616 -6.12 -3.16 -37.93
N ILE A 617 -4.94 -3.77 -37.87
CA ILE A 617 -4.70 -4.97 -37.06
C ILE A 617 -3.43 -4.77 -36.22
N GLY A 618 -3.54 -4.99 -34.92
CA GLY A 618 -2.41 -5.04 -34.00
C GLY A 618 -2.33 -6.41 -33.33
N ASN A 619 -1.12 -6.98 -33.30
CA ASN A 619 -0.80 -8.15 -32.48
C ASN A 619 -0.52 -7.68 -31.05
N GLY A 620 -1.45 -7.98 -30.17
CA GLY A 620 -1.49 -7.56 -28.78
C GLY A 620 -1.72 -6.07 -28.59
N ILE A 621 -1.83 -5.66 -27.32
CA ILE A 621 -1.91 -4.24 -26.94
C ILE A 621 -0.70 -3.48 -27.49
N MET A 622 0.49 -4.05 -27.43
CA MET A 622 1.71 -3.40 -27.91
C MET A 622 1.74 -3.20 -29.43
N GLY A 623 1.11 -4.08 -30.21
CA GLY A 623 0.92 -3.87 -31.64
C GLY A 623 -0.03 -2.69 -31.91
N MET A 624 -1.14 -2.60 -31.17
CA MET A 624 -2.08 -1.47 -31.28
C MET A 624 -1.44 -0.14 -30.88
N MET A 625 -0.59 -0.11 -29.85
CA MET A 625 0.12 1.11 -29.42
C MET A 625 1.11 1.62 -30.47
N ASN A 626 1.68 0.74 -31.29
CA ASN A 626 2.63 1.08 -32.36
C ASN A 626 1.99 1.13 -33.75
N LEU A 627 0.67 1.06 -33.83
CA LEU A 627 -0.08 0.97 -35.07
C LEU A 627 0.14 2.24 -35.92
N SER A 628 0.95 2.10 -36.96
CA SER A 628 1.25 3.14 -37.93
C SER A 628 1.35 2.55 -39.33
N PRO A 629 1.14 3.35 -40.38
CA PRO A 629 1.22 2.88 -41.76
C PRO A 629 2.64 2.44 -42.12
N ASN A 630 2.76 1.30 -42.79
CA ASN A 630 4.02 0.82 -43.38
C ASN A 630 3.83 0.60 -44.88
N CYS A 631 4.74 1.20 -45.66
CA CYS A 631 4.62 1.32 -47.11
C CYS A 631 5.69 0.51 -47.86
N GLY A 632 6.11 -0.62 -47.27
CA GLY A 632 7.04 -1.56 -47.91
C GLY A 632 8.52 -1.12 -47.88
N PRO A 633 9.39 -1.73 -48.71
CA PRO A 633 10.85 -1.55 -48.64
C PRO A 633 11.34 -0.15 -49.06
N LEU A 634 10.51 0.64 -49.74
CA LEU A 634 10.72 2.06 -50.01
C LEU A 634 9.68 2.83 -49.19
N LYS A 635 10.05 3.32 -48.01
CA LYS A 635 9.15 3.90 -46.99
C LYS A 635 8.24 5.04 -47.48
N ASP A 636 8.50 5.60 -48.66
CA ASP A 636 7.84 6.79 -49.19
C ASP A 636 6.80 6.49 -50.29
N ASP A 637 6.59 5.21 -50.69
CA ASP A 637 5.67 4.84 -51.76
C ASP A 637 4.42 4.07 -51.28
N CYS A 638 3.66 4.74 -50.42
CA CYS A 638 2.44 4.17 -49.86
C CYS A 638 1.27 4.03 -50.85
N THR A 639 1.36 4.73 -51.98
CA THR A 639 0.34 4.64 -53.03
C THR A 639 0.43 3.28 -53.73
N ASN A 640 1.64 2.75 -53.92
CA ASN A 640 1.84 1.44 -54.56
C ASN A 640 2.03 0.30 -53.55
N PHE A 641 2.50 0.59 -52.34
CA PHE A 641 2.77 -0.41 -51.31
C PHE A 641 1.97 -0.07 -50.03
N ASN A 642 0.89 -0.80 -49.79
CA ASN A 642 -0.03 -0.58 -48.66
C ASN A 642 -0.31 -1.89 -47.92
N GLY A 643 -0.60 -1.85 -46.62
CA GLY A 643 -0.97 -3.06 -45.88
C GLY A 643 0.21 -3.99 -45.60
N PHE A 644 1.42 -3.42 -45.45
CA PHE A 644 2.58 -4.18 -45.00
C PHE A 644 2.61 -4.28 -43.47
N TRP A 645 2.93 -5.46 -42.97
CA TRP A 645 3.28 -5.66 -41.58
C TRP A 645 4.54 -4.86 -41.23
N GLN A 646 4.54 -4.18 -40.08
CA GLN A 646 5.65 -3.33 -39.65
C GLN A 646 6.93 -4.13 -39.37
N LYS A 647 6.81 -5.24 -38.64
CA LYS A 647 7.94 -6.09 -38.24
C LYS A 647 8.22 -7.17 -39.25
N LYS A 648 7.19 -7.91 -39.67
CA LYS A 648 7.33 -8.99 -40.65
C LYS A 648 7.72 -8.49 -42.05
N GLY A 649 7.32 -7.26 -42.41
CA GLY A 649 7.69 -6.64 -43.69
C GLY A 649 7.04 -7.26 -44.93
N THR A 650 6.03 -8.12 -44.75
CA THR A 650 5.25 -8.73 -45.83
C THR A 650 3.87 -8.06 -45.94
N PRO A 651 3.25 -8.06 -47.13
CA PRO A 651 1.89 -7.55 -47.26
C PRO A 651 0.86 -8.54 -46.74
N ILE A 652 -0.18 -8.04 -46.09
CA ILE A 652 -1.30 -8.87 -45.59
C ILE A 652 -2.13 -9.51 -46.72
N LYS A 653 -2.10 -8.92 -47.92
CA LYS A 653 -2.85 -9.32 -49.12
C LYS A 653 -1.98 -9.11 -50.37
N SER A 654 -2.01 -10.05 -51.33
CA SER A 654 -1.18 -10.00 -52.55
C SER A 654 -1.51 -8.83 -53.47
N PHE A 655 -0.48 -8.38 -54.21
CA PHE A 655 -0.51 -7.32 -55.20
C PHE A 655 -0.46 -7.82 -56.67
N ASP A 656 -0.80 -9.06 -56.96
CA ASP A 656 -0.65 -9.61 -58.31
C ASP A 656 -1.92 -9.56 -59.17
N SER A 657 -1.90 -8.75 -60.24
CA SER A 657 -2.64 -9.04 -61.48
C SER A 657 -1.95 -8.46 -62.73
N GLY A 658 -0.69 -8.82 -62.98
CA GLY A 658 -0.08 -8.90 -64.32
C GLY A 658 0.14 -7.64 -65.19
N THR A 659 -0.57 -6.52 -65.02
CA THR A 659 -0.37 -5.29 -65.81
C THR A 659 -0.97 -4.03 -65.16
N GLN A 660 -0.14 -2.97 -65.05
CA GLN A 660 -0.46 -1.51 -64.95
C GLN A 660 -0.49 -0.73 -63.61
N ALA A 661 0.58 -0.68 -62.80
CA ALA A 661 0.91 0.48 -61.91
C ALA A 661 -0.21 1.03 -60.96
N GLY A 662 -0.30 0.48 -59.75
CA GLY A 662 -1.21 0.86 -58.66
C GLY A 662 -1.26 -0.24 -57.57
N PRO A 663 -1.94 -0.08 -56.41
CA PRO A 663 -2.00 -1.12 -55.38
C PRO A 663 -2.99 -2.22 -55.79
N TRP A 664 -2.52 -3.30 -56.41
CA TRP A 664 -3.37 -4.36 -57.00
C TRP A 664 -3.93 -5.33 -55.97
N VAL A 665 -4.95 -4.95 -55.21
CA VAL A 665 -5.65 -5.89 -54.34
C VAL A 665 -6.49 -6.87 -55.17
N VAL A 666 -6.33 -8.18 -54.95
CA VAL A 666 -7.16 -9.20 -55.61
C VAL A 666 -8.60 -9.13 -55.06
N GLN A 667 -9.57 -8.84 -55.93
CA GLN A 667 -11.00 -8.84 -55.60
C GLN A 667 -11.44 -10.17 -54.99
N ASP A 668 -12.42 -10.11 -54.09
CA ASP A 668 -13.05 -11.30 -53.49
C ASP A 668 -12.08 -12.25 -52.76
N THR A 669 -10.98 -11.72 -52.22
CA THR A 669 -10.02 -12.50 -51.42
C THR A 669 -9.97 -12.06 -49.98
N ASN A 670 -9.81 -13.04 -49.10
CA ASN A 670 -9.56 -12.85 -47.68
C ASN A 670 -8.11 -12.40 -47.44
N PHE A 671 -7.73 -12.12 -46.19
CA PHE A 671 -6.33 -11.95 -45.82
C PHE A 671 -5.53 -13.22 -46.14
N GLN A 672 -4.33 -13.02 -46.70
CA GLN A 672 -3.50 -14.11 -47.21
C GLN A 672 -2.31 -14.38 -46.30
N ASP A 673 -1.76 -13.33 -45.65
CA ASP A 673 -0.61 -13.46 -44.77
C ASP A 673 -0.82 -12.68 -43.46
N LEU A 674 -1.28 -13.37 -42.42
CA LEU A 674 -1.42 -12.79 -41.08
C LEU A 674 -0.12 -13.01 -40.28
N SER A 675 0.48 -11.93 -39.77
CA SER A 675 1.73 -12.01 -39.02
C SER A 675 1.56 -12.72 -37.67
N ASN A 676 2.54 -13.55 -37.33
CA ASN A 676 2.70 -14.15 -36.01
C ASN A 676 3.85 -13.50 -35.22
N GLU A 677 4.44 -12.42 -35.75
CA GLU A 677 5.47 -11.68 -35.04
C GLU A 677 4.86 -10.95 -33.83
N PRO A 678 5.43 -11.12 -32.62
CA PRO A 678 4.92 -10.49 -31.40
C PRO A 678 4.97 -8.95 -31.48
N GLY A 679 3.85 -8.29 -31.15
CA GLY A 679 3.74 -6.83 -31.16
C GLY A 679 3.84 -6.20 -32.55
N ASP A 680 3.55 -6.96 -33.62
CA ASP A 680 3.49 -6.47 -35.00
C ASP A 680 2.16 -5.74 -35.25
N SER A 681 2.10 -4.91 -36.28
CA SER A 681 0.88 -4.22 -36.66
C SER A 681 0.83 -3.95 -38.17
N VAL A 682 -0.38 -3.75 -38.68
CA VAL A 682 -0.62 -3.43 -40.09
C VAL A 682 -1.80 -2.49 -40.23
N PHE A 683 -1.66 -1.55 -41.16
CA PHE A 683 -2.69 -0.62 -41.57
C PHE A 683 -2.94 -0.82 -43.07
N LEU A 684 -4.13 -1.31 -43.42
CA LEU A 684 -4.54 -1.61 -44.78
C LEU A 684 -5.64 -0.65 -45.21
N VAL A 685 -5.49 -0.05 -46.38
CA VAL A 685 -6.51 0.79 -47.00
C VAL A 685 -6.94 0.13 -48.30
N GLU A 686 -8.23 -0.17 -48.41
CA GLU A 686 -8.81 -0.72 -49.63
C GLU A 686 -9.89 0.21 -50.15
N GLY A 687 -9.80 0.56 -51.43
CA GLY A 687 -10.77 1.44 -52.04
C GLY A 687 -11.23 0.90 -53.39
N TRP A 688 -12.51 1.06 -53.68
CA TRP A 688 -13.19 0.38 -54.78
C TRP A 688 -14.20 1.32 -55.45
N GLY A 689 -14.20 1.33 -56.77
CA GLY A 689 -15.00 2.29 -57.55
C GLY A 689 -15.05 1.98 -59.04
N TYR A 690 -15.44 2.99 -59.82
CA TYR A 690 -15.68 2.92 -61.26
C TYR A 690 -14.90 4.01 -62.03
N GLY A 691 -13.69 4.34 -61.55
CA GLY A 691 -12.76 5.28 -62.19
C GLY A 691 -13.10 6.78 -62.03
N LEU A 692 -12.27 7.67 -62.59
CA LEU A 692 -12.40 9.14 -62.45
C LEU A 692 -13.62 9.72 -63.17
N ALA A 693 -14.28 8.95 -64.02
CA ALA A 693 -15.49 9.34 -64.75
C ALA A 693 -16.75 8.60 -64.26
N GLY A 694 -16.63 7.63 -63.34
CA GLY A 694 -17.76 6.87 -62.80
C GLY A 694 -18.42 5.89 -63.78
N ASN A 695 -17.80 5.65 -64.95
CA ASN A 695 -18.34 4.80 -66.00
C ASN A 695 -17.34 3.73 -66.47
N GLU A 696 -16.21 3.58 -65.77
CA GLU A 696 -15.21 2.54 -66.06
C GLU A 696 -15.65 1.20 -65.45
N GLY A 697 -14.90 0.12 -65.69
CA GLY A 697 -15.14 -1.17 -65.03
C GLY A 697 -14.94 -1.09 -63.51
N PHE A 698 -15.55 -2.01 -62.76
CA PHE A 698 -15.32 -2.11 -61.32
C PHE A 698 -13.84 -2.43 -61.04
N GLN A 699 -13.18 -1.55 -60.32
CA GLN A 699 -11.73 -1.59 -60.11
C GLN A 699 -11.33 -0.94 -58.78
N VAL A 700 -10.04 -0.96 -58.46
CA VAL A 700 -9.49 -0.17 -57.36
C VAL A 700 -9.74 1.31 -57.64
N THR A 701 -10.17 2.05 -56.63
CA THR A 701 -10.56 3.46 -56.78
C THR A 701 -9.43 4.33 -57.35
N ALA A 702 -9.79 5.26 -58.24
CA ALA A 702 -8.90 6.32 -58.72
C ALA A 702 -8.69 7.46 -57.68
N VAL A 703 -9.55 7.55 -56.67
CA VAL A 703 -9.42 8.45 -55.51
C VAL A 703 -8.37 7.94 -54.52
N TYR A 704 -7.93 6.68 -54.64
CA TYR A 704 -6.92 6.11 -53.76
C TYR A 704 -5.65 6.96 -53.70
N SER A 705 -5.11 7.36 -54.86
CA SER A 705 -3.89 8.18 -54.96
C SER A 705 -4.06 9.60 -54.45
N ALA A 706 -5.28 10.13 -54.39
CA ALA A 706 -5.60 11.44 -53.83
C ALA A 706 -5.91 11.36 -52.32
N LEU A 707 -6.42 10.24 -51.84
CA LEU A 707 -6.83 10.02 -50.46
C LEU A 707 -5.64 9.64 -49.56
N PHE A 708 -4.71 8.83 -50.05
CA PHE A 708 -3.59 8.37 -49.24
C PHE A 708 -2.76 9.54 -48.66
N PRO A 709 -2.42 10.59 -49.45
CA PRO A 709 -1.75 11.78 -48.92
C PRO A 709 -2.61 12.61 -47.95
N LEU A 710 -3.93 12.42 -47.89
CA LEU A 710 -4.78 13.05 -46.87
C LEU A 710 -4.79 12.25 -45.57
N LEU A 711 -4.82 10.92 -45.66
CA LEU A 711 -4.72 10.03 -44.51
C LEU A 711 -3.37 10.16 -43.83
N ILE A 712 -2.31 10.12 -44.63
CA ILE A 712 -0.92 10.01 -44.18
C ILE A 712 -0.10 10.94 -45.08
N PRO A 713 -0.01 12.24 -44.75
CA PRO A 713 0.71 13.21 -45.58
C PRO A 713 2.21 12.94 -45.65
N ASP A 714 2.77 12.41 -44.56
CA ASP A 714 4.18 12.03 -44.47
C ASP A 714 4.32 10.79 -43.55
N PRO A 715 4.53 9.59 -44.12
CA PRO A 715 4.67 8.35 -43.34
C PRO A 715 5.92 8.34 -42.44
N THR A 716 6.90 9.23 -42.67
CA THR A 716 8.15 9.27 -41.89
C THR A 716 8.02 10.02 -40.57
N THR A 717 7.01 10.87 -40.42
CA THR A 717 6.77 11.70 -39.22
C THR A 717 5.52 11.29 -38.43
N VAL A 718 4.83 10.21 -38.83
CA VAL A 718 3.61 9.73 -38.17
C VAL A 718 3.91 8.89 -36.92
N TYR A 719 3.26 9.23 -35.80
CA TYR A 719 3.33 8.49 -34.53
C TYR A 719 2.37 7.31 -34.42
N GLY A 720 1.33 7.25 -35.27
CA GLY A 720 0.34 6.18 -35.32
C GLY A 720 -1.07 6.61 -34.90
N MET A 721 -2.00 5.65 -34.84
CA MET A 721 -3.42 5.87 -34.52
C MET A 721 -3.69 6.15 -33.04
N ILE A 722 -2.75 5.81 -32.16
CA ILE A 722 -2.86 6.10 -30.72
C ILE A 722 -2.10 7.40 -30.43
N PRO A 723 -2.71 8.36 -29.70
CA PRO A 723 -2.07 9.62 -29.37
C PRO A 723 -0.64 9.46 -28.86
N PRO A 724 0.32 10.28 -29.32
CA PRO A 724 1.74 10.02 -29.06
C PRO A 724 2.09 10.13 -27.57
N VAL A 725 1.38 10.99 -26.83
CA VAL A 725 1.54 11.12 -25.38
C VAL A 725 1.24 9.81 -24.63
N ILE A 726 0.36 8.96 -25.17
CA ILE A 726 0.05 7.64 -24.62
C ILE A 726 0.99 6.59 -25.23
N SER A 727 1.12 6.54 -26.57
CA SER A 727 1.91 5.51 -27.25
C SER A 727 3.38 5.53 -26.89
N GLN A 728 3.98 6.72 -26.79
CA GLN A 728 5.39 6.84 -26.42
C GLN A 728 5.62 6.35 -24.99
N ASN A 729 4.67 6.55 -24.06
CA ASN A 729 4.81 6.16 -22.65
C ASN A 729 4.30 4.73 -22.35
N ALA A 730 3.89 3.97 -23.37
CA ALA A 730 3.32 2.64 -23.23
C ALA A 730 4.29 1.54 -22.77
N GLY A 731 5.61 1.82 -22.78
CA GLY A 731 6.64 0.88 -22.29
C GLY A 731 6.36 0.37 -20.87
N VAL A 732 5.72 1.20 -20.03
CA VAL A 732 5.38 0.84 -18.65
C VAL A 732 4.32 -0.25 -18.55
N ILE A 733 3.43 -0.35 -19.56
CA ILE A 733 2.39 -1.38 -19.61
C ILE A 733 3.03 -2.76 -19.78
N LYS A 734 4.16 -2.86 -20.50
CA LYS A 734 4.94 -4.10 -20.63
C LYS A 734 5.45 -4.61 -19.29
N GLN A 735 5.80 -3.70 -18.38
CA GLN A 735 6.31 -4.01 -17.05
C GLN A 735 5.25 -4.65 -16.13
N LEU A 736 3.96 -4.64 -16.51
CA LEU A 736 2.93 -5.44 -15.84
C LEU A 736 3.19 -6.95 -16.02
N GLY A 737 3.87 -7.36 -17.08
CA GLY A 737 4.23 -8.76 -17.30
C GLY A 737 5.58 -9.11 -16.71
N PHE A 738 6.62 -8.59 -17.37
CA PHE A 738 8.02 -8.88 -17.09
C PHE A 738 8.80 -7.58 -16.97
N LEU A 739 9.70 -7.55 -16.00
CA LEU A 739 10.53 -6.41 -15.69
C LEU A 739 11.77 -6.38 -16.59
N GLY A 740 12.11 -5.18 -17.06
CA GLY A 740 13.29 -4.93 -17.90
C GLY A 740 12.95 -4.51 -19.33
N THR A 741 13.97 -4.39 -20.18
CA THR A 741 13.85 -3.88 -21.55
C THR A 741 13.45 -4.91 -22.59
N ILE A 742 13.42 -6.21 -22.23
CA ILE A 742 13.22 -7.31 -23.18
C ILE A 742 11.72 -7.55 -23.37
N ASP A 743 11.25 -7.42 -24.62
CA ASP A 743 9.91 -7.86 -25.00
C ASP A 743 9.79 -9.38 -24.81
N THR A 744 8.85 -9.81 -23.96
CA THR A 744 8.70 -11.21 -23.57
C THR A 744 7.40 -11.79 -24.14
N PRO A 745 7.41 -12.37 -25.36
CA PRO A 745 6.24 -13.09 -25.89
C PRO A 745 5.92 -14.35 -25.08
N ALA A 746 4.76 -14.96 -25.31
CA ALA A 746 4.30 -16.11 -24.52
C ALA A 746 5.27 -17.31 -24.58
N SER A 747 5.98 -17.46 -25.70
CA SER A 747 7.02 -18.47 -25.90
C SER A 747 8.28 -18.26 -25.03
N GLN A 748 8.56 -17.03 -24.59
CA GLN A 748 9.76 -16.68 -23.82
C GLN A 748 9.51 -16.51 -22.31
N VAL A 749 8.27 -16.71 -21.85
CA VAL A 749 7.88 -16.62 -20.43
C VAL A 749 8.77 -17.50 -19.54
N ASN A 750 9.04 -18.73 -19.96
CA ASN A 750 9.83 -19.67 -19.15
C ASN A 750 11.31 -19.28 -19.09
N THR A 751 11.84 -18.66 -20.15
CA THR A 751 13.23 -18.16 -20.20
C THR A 751 13.41 -16.92 -19.32
N ASN A 752 12.40 -16.03 -19.28
CA ASN A 752 12.43 -14.80 -18.48
C ASN A 752 11.74 -14.96 -17.11
N TRP A 753 11.49 -16.20 -16.67
CA TRP A 753 10.71 -16.49 -15.46
C TRP A 753 11.23 -15.75 -14.22
N ASN A 754 12.51 -15.47 -14.07
CA ASN A 754 12.98 -14.75 -12.88
C ASN A 754 12.62 -13.25 -12.86
N LYS A 755 12.19 -12.68 -13.99
CA LYS A 755 11.87 -11.25 -14.17
C LYS A 755 10.37 -10.94 -14.12
N ARG A 756 9.49 -11.91 -13.81
CA ARG A 756 8.03 -11.65 -13.76
C ARG A 756 7.71 -10.59 -12.70
N ASN A 757 6.77 -9.72 -13.03
CA ASN A 757 6.17 -8.82 -12.06
C ASN A 757 5.21 -9.60 -11.16
N ARG A 758 5.65 -9.87 -9.92
CA ARG A 758 4.89 -10.67 -8.93
C ARG A 758 3.78 -9.89 -8.21
N LEU A 759 3.59 -8.60 -8.53
CA LEU A 759 2.45 -7.80 -8.03
C LEU A 759 1.24 -7.91 -8.93
N THR A 760 1.45 -8.17 -10.22
CA THR A 760 0.40 -8.20 -11.24
C THR A 760 -0.77 -9.12 -10.90
N PRO A 761 -0.59 -10.35 -10.39
CA PRO A 761 -1.73 -11.20 -10.06
C PRO A 761 -2.66 -10.56 -9.01
N PHE A 762 -2.11 -9.82 -8.03
CA PHE A 762 -2.90 -9.08 -7.05
C PHE A 762 -3.62 -7.87 -7.67
N ILE A 763 -2.95 -7.14 -8.56
CA ILE A 763 -3.55 -6.03 -9.32
C ILE A 763 -4.72 -6.54 -10.18
N VAL A 764 -4.58 -7.71 -10.80
CA VAL A 764 -5.64 -8.34 -11.59
C VAL A 764 -6.81 -8.80 -10.71
N ALA A 765 -6.55 -9.36 -9.53
CA ALA A 765 -7.61 -9.70 -8.57
C ALA A 765 -8.41 -8.46 -8.13
N LEU A 766 -7.73 -7.32 -7.94
CA LEU A 766 -8.34 -6.04 -7.64
C LEU A 766 -9.15 -5.49 -8.83
N ALA A 767 -8.58 -5.54 -10.04
CA ALA A 767 -9.27 -5.14 -11.27
C ALA A 767 -10.55 -5.98 -11.50
N LYS A 768 -10.50 -7.28 -11.18
CA LYS A 768 -11.68 -8.14 -11.22
C LYS A 768 -12.75 -7.69 -10.21
N ALA A 769 -12.37 -7.37 -8.97
CA ALA A 769 -13.33 -6.90 -7.96
C ALA A 769 -14.06 -5.62 -8.41
N LEU A 770 -13.32 -4.67 -9.00
CA LEU A 770 -13.89 -3.44 -9.56
C LEU A 770 -14.76 -3.71 -10.79
N GLY A 771 -14.35 -4.63 -11.65
CA GLY A 771 -15.13 -5.03 -12.83
C GLY A 771 -16.44 -5.73 -12.49
N ASP A 772 -16.42 -6.62 -11.50
CA ASP A 772 -17.63 -7.31 -11.02
C ASP A 772 -18.61 -6.31 -10.36
N ASP A 773 -18.12 -5.34 -9.58
CA ASP A 773 -18.95 -4.27 -9.00
C ASP A 773 -19.57 -3.37 -10.08
N ALA A 774 -18.79 -3.05 -11.12
CA ALA A 774 -19.27 -2.26 -12.26
C ALA A 774 -20.38 -2.98 -13.05
N LYS A 775 -20.27 -4.30 -13.21
CA LYS A 775 -21.25 -5.16 -13.90
C LYS A 775 -22.51 -5.45 -13.07
N SER A 776 -22.52 -5.10 -11.77
CA SER A 776 -23.64 -5.40 -10.87
C SER A 776 -24.85 -4.45 -11.01
N ASP A 777 -24.71 -3.30 -11.70
CA ASP A 777 -25.81 -2.35 -11.90
C ASP A 777 -26.61 -2.66 -13.18
N PRO A 778 -27.92 -2.95 -13.09
CA PRO A 778 -28.75 -3.19 -14.26
C PRO A 778 -29.16 -1.91 -15.03
N ASN A 779 -28.83 -0.70 -14.57
CA ASN A 779 -29.25 0.56 -15.20
C ASN A 779 -28.16 1.19 -16.11
N PRO A 780 -28.27 1.10 -17.46
CA PRO A 780 -27.23 1.55 -18.38
C PRO A 780 -27.14 3.08 -18.56
N LEU A 781 -28.09 3.86 -18.02
CA LEU A 781 -28.17 5.31 -18.30
C LEU A 781 -27.14 6.13 -17.48
N HIS A 782 -26.71 5.60 -16.33
CA HIS A 782 -25.68 6.17 -15.45
C HIS A 782 -24.79 5.06 -14.86
N PRO A 783 -24.02 4.33 -15.69
CA PRO A 783 -23.19 3.24 -15.18
C PRO A 783 -22.14 3.82 -14.23
N ARG A 784 -22.09 3.24 -13.03
CA ARG A 784 -21.06 3.55 -12.03
C ARG A 784 -19.69 3.17 -12.57
N ASN A 785 -18.65 3.91 -12.18
CA ASN A 785 -17.28 3.60 -12.57
C ASN A 785 -16.35 3.38 -11.36
N PRO A 786 -16.36 2.17 -10.77
CA PRO A 786 -15.45 1.81 -9.67
C PRO A 786 -13.96 1.99 -10.01
N TYR A 787 -13.58 1.92 -11.29
CA TYR A 787 -12.19 2.11 -11.73
C TYR A 787 -11.65 3.53 -11.49
N LYS A 788 -12.52 4.51 -11.18
CA LYS A 788 -12.09 5.85 -10.73
C LYS A 788 -11.23 5.81 -9.46
N LEU A 789 -11.31 4.75 -8.65
CA LEU A 789 -10.38 4.57 -7.53
C LEU A 789 -8.92 4.55 -8.00
N PHE A 790 -8.62 3.90 -9.12
CA PHE A 790 -7.27 3.88 -9.69
C PHE A 790 -6.87 5.22 -10.29
N THR A 791 -7.79 5.87 -11.02
CA THR A 791 -7.47 7.15 -11.67
C THR A 791 -7.36 8.28 -10.65
N GLY A 792 -8.12 8.24 -9.55
CA GLY A 792 -7.96 9.15 -8.41
C GLY A 792 -6.63 8.98 -7.68
N LEU A 793 -6.19 7.74 -7.43
CA LEU A 793 -4.85 7.48 -6.89
C LEU A 793 -3.76 7.98 -7.85
N ALA A 794 -3.90 7.68 -9.15
CA ALA A 794 -2.96 8.12 -10.17
C ALA A 794 -2.87 9.63 -10.26
N GLU A 795 -4.01 10.35 -10.22
CA GLU A 795 -4.05 11.81 -10.21
C GLU A 795 -3.25 12.35 -9.01
N ILE A 796 -3.51 11.88 -7.79
CA ILE A 796 -2.81 12.31 -6.56
C ILE A 796 -1.29 12.15 -6.71
N PHE A 797 -0.83 10.96 -7.12
CA PHE A 797 0.61 10.69 -7.25
C PHE A 797 1.25 11.38 -8.46
N SER A 798 0.47 11.87 -9.44
CA SER A 798 0.99 12.57 -10.61
C SER A 798 0.79 14.09 -10.60
N ARG A 799 0.12 14.68 -9.60
CA ARG A 799 -0.26 16.12 -9.57
C ARG A 799 0.82 17.11 -10.01
N PRO A 800 2.08 17.04 -9.53
CA PRO A 800 3.11 18.01 -9.91
C PRO A 800 3.43 18.01 -11.41
N TYR A 801 3.13 16.90 -12.08
CA TYR A 801 3.28 16.72 -13.52
C TYR A 801 2.06 17.14 -14.33
N VAL A 802 0.94 17.43 -13.68
CA VAL A 802 -0.35 17.66 -14.34
C VAL A 802 -0.76 19.12 -14.13
N TYR A 803 -1.31 19.76 -15.16
CA TYR A 803 -1.79 21.14 -15.07
C TYR A 803 -3.03 21.35 -15.94
N TYR A 804 -3.95 22.23 -15.53
CA TYR A 804 -5.04 22.65 -16.41
C TYR A 804 -4.65 23.94 -17.13
N GLY A 805 -4.57 23.92 -18.46
CA GLY A 805 -4.11 25.07 -19.23
C GLY A 805 -4.58 25.06 -20.68
N PRO A 806 -4.46 26.19 -21.40
CA PRO A 806 -4.91 26.35 -22.77
C PRO A 806 -4.11 25.48 -23.72
N ASP A 807 -4.80 24.94 -24.71
CA ASP A 807 -4.16 24.23 -25.79
C ASP A 807 -3.49 25.19 -26.78
N GLN A 808 -2.17 25.04 -26.93
CA GLN A 808 -1.33 25.91 -27.76
C GLN A 808 -1.03 25.32 -29.15
N THR A 809 -1.69 24.21 -29.51
CA THR A 809 -1.49 23.52 -30.79
C THR A 809 -1.97 24.34 -32.02
N TYR A 810 -2.70 25.44 -31.80
CA TYR A 810 -3.37 26.24 -32.83
C TYR A 810 -2.49 27.41 -33.37
N GLY A 811 -1.54 27.12 -34.25
CA GLY A 811 -0.82 28.12 -35.05
C GLY A 811 -1.19 28.07 -36.55
N PRO A 812 -0.88 29.12 -37.35
CA PRO A 812 -1.29 29.28 -38.76
C PRO A 812 -1.04 28.07 -39.66
N ASN A 813 -0.04 27.24 -39.32
CA ASN A 813 0.41 26.07 -40.08
C ASN A 813 0.83 24.90 -39.16
N GLY A 814 0.26 24.82 -37.95
CA GLY A 814 0.73 23.89 -36.92
C GLY A 814 2.17 24.18 -36.48
N VAL A 815 2.59 25.45 -36.58
CA VAL A 815 3.85 25.99 -36.04
C VAL A 815 3.45 27.00 -34.99
N TYR A 816 3.84 26.75 -33.74
CA TYR A 816 3.89 27.80 -32.73
C TYR A 816 5.07 28.70 -33.07
N ASP A 817 4.81 29.87 -33.64
CA ASP A 817 5.79 30.94 -33.71
C ASP A 817 5.46 31.92 -32.58
N SER A 818 6.34 31.99 -31.58
CA SER A 818 6.23 32.91 -30.44
C SER A 818 6.24 34.39 -30.87
N ASN A 819 6.56 34.70 -32.13
CA ASN A 819 6.58 36.05 -32.69
C ASN A 819 5.32 36.39 -33.53
N VAL A 820 4.37 35.47 -33.67
CA VAL A 820 3.14 35.70 -34.43
C VAL A 820 1.96 35.73 -33.45
N SER A 821 1.41 36.93 -33.24
CA SER A 821 0.18 37.15 -32.47
C SER A 821 -0.91 36.16 -32.90
N PRO A 822 -1.71 35.57 -31.98
CA PRO A 822 -2.74 34.60 -32.31
C PRO A 822 -3.61 35.17 -33.42
N ILE A 823 -3.76 34.44 -34.53
CA ILE A 823 -4.49 34.92 -35.70
C ILE A 823 -5.92 35.26 -35.28
N GLN A 824 -6.22 36.55 -35.15
CA GLN A 824 -7.57 37.06 -35.28
C GLN A 824 -8.03 36.73 -36.71
N GLY A 825 -8.71 35.59 -36.89
CA GLY A 825 -9.20 35.17 -38.20
C GLY A 825 -9.49 33.68 -38.38
N THR A 826 -9.03 32.79 -37.49
CA THR A 826 -9.28 31.32 -37.60
C THR A 826 -10.59 30.87 -36.97
N GLY A 827 -11.35 31.77 -36.33
CA GLY A 827 -12.62 31.45 -35.67
C GLY A 827 -12.49 30.61 -34.40
N ILE A 828 -11.29 30.45 -33.86
CA ILE A 828 -11.04 29.73 -32.60
C ILE A 828 -11.03 30.75 -31.44
N PRO A 829 -11.73 30.49 -30.32
CA PRO A 829 -11.68 31.37 -29.15
C PRO A 829 -10.24 31.58 -28.68
N SER A 830 -9.86 32.82 -28.36
CA SER A 830 -8.60 33.14 -27.69
C SER A 830 -8.90 33.52 -26.24
N PRO A 831 -8.26 32.89 -25.23
CA PRO A 831 -7.32 31.78 -25.36
C PRO A 831 -8.02 30.49 -25.83
N GLY A 832 -7.27 29.59 -26.48
CA GLY A 832 -7.76 28.28 -26.95
C GLY A 832 -8.34 27.43 -25.80
N PRO A 833 -9.06 26.33 -26.11
CA PRO A 833 -9.70 25.49 -25.09
C PRO A 833 -8.67 24.96 -24.09
N SER A 834 -9.00 25.01 -22.79
CA SER A 834 -8.12 24.55 -21.72
C SER A 834 -8.51 23.18 -21.21
N PHE A 835 -7.58 22.25 -21.09
CA PHE A 835 -7.83 20.93 -20.51
C PHE A 835 -6.66 20.50 -19.62
N ILE A 836 -6.82 19.33 -18.98
CA ILE A 836 -5.76 18.72 -18.20
C ILE A 836 -4.62 18.29 -19.14
N GLN A 837 -3.43 18.75 -18.81
CA GLN A 837 -2.20 18.59 -19.56
C GLN A 837 -1.09 18.00 -18.71
N ILE A 838 -0.08 17.43 -19.34
CA ILE A 838 1.15 17.00 -18.67
C ILE A 838 2.30 17.96 -18.95
N ARG A 839 3.12 18.19 -17.94
CA ARG A 839 4.36 18.96 -18.04
C ARG A 839 5.44 18.08 -18.66
N THR A 840 5.71 18.29 -19.94
CA THR A 840 6.69 17.50 -20.68
C THR A 840 8.04 18.19 -20.83
N VAL A 841 9.02 17.46 -21.34
CA VAL A 841 10.31 18.00 -21.76
C VAL A 841 10.10 18.82 -23.04
N GLY A 842 10.06 20.14 -22.95
CA GLY A 842 10.25 21.00 -24.13
C GLY A 842 9.06 21.24 -25.06
N ILE A 843 7.85 20.74 -24.78
CA ILE A 843 6.67 21.15 -25.58
C ILE A 843 6.23 22.56 -25.16
N ALA A 844 6.60 23.55 -25.98
CA ALA A 844 6.04 24.91 -25.91
C ALA A 844 4.65 25.04 -26.59
N SER A 845 4.09 23.94 -27.13
CA SER A 845 2.97 23.95 -28.10
C SER A 845 1.77 23.04 -27.75
N GLY A 846 1.68 22.52 -26.52
CA GLY A 846 0.58 21.66 -26.05
C GLY A 846 0.70 20.17 -26.41
N LEU A 847 0.11 19.30 -25.59
CA LEU A 847 0.16 17.82 -25.71
C LEU A 847 -0.60 17.21 -26.91
N ARG A 848 -1.29 18.04 -27.69
CA ARG A 848 -1.87 17.64 -28.98
C ARG A 848 -0.94 18.03 -30.13
N ASN A 849 0.34 18.33 -29.95
CA ASN A 849 1.21 18.69 -31.09
C ASN A 849 1.72 17.45 -31.85
N PRO A 850 1.15 17.05 -33.01
CA PRO A 850 1.56 15.83 -33.72
C PRO A 850 2.98 15.88 -34.29
N LYS A 851 3.65 17.04 -34.28
CA LYS A 851 5.03 17.24 -34.77
C LYS A 851 6.09 17.22 -33.66
N ALA A 852 5.70 17.19 -32.39
CA ALA A 852 6.64 17.07 -31.27
C ALA A 852 7.42 15.75 -31.38
N THR A 853 8.71 15.73 -31.04
CA THR A 853 9.59 14.55 -31.05
C THR A 853 9.19 13.52 -29.97
N PRO A 854 9.64 12.25 -30.04
CA PRO A 854 9.33 11.25 -29.01
C PRO A 854 9.74 11.66 -27.59
N VAL A 855 10.85 12.39 -27.46
CA VAL A 855 11.37 12.89 -26.18
C VAL A 855 10.48 13.99 -25.63
N GLU A 856 9.90 14.81 -26.50
CA GLU A 856 9.02 15.91 -26.11
C GLU A 856 7.71 15.44 -25.47
N TYR A 857 7.28 14.21 -25.72
CA TYR A 857 6.10 13.60 -25.07
C TYR A 857 6.39 13.00 -23.68
N LYS A 858 7.62 13.12 -23.18
CA LYS A 858 8.04 12.58 -21.89
C LYS A 858 7.90 13.60 -20.78
N ALA A 859 7.52 13.11 -19.61
CA ALA A 859 7.39 13.94 -18.42
C ALA A 859 8.75 14.58 -18.02
N SER A 860 8.71 15.84 -17.59
CA SER A 860 9.91 16.64 -17.32
C SER A 860 10.71 16.15 -16.10
N LYS A 861 12.04 16.14 -16.19
CA LYS A 861 12.91 15.80 -15.05
C LYS A 861 12.91 16.84 -13.91
N ASN A 862 12.26 17.99 -14.12
CA ASN A 862 12.31 19.12 -13.18
C ASN A 862 11.25 19.05 -12.07
N TYR A 863 10.29 18.14 -12.17
CA TYR A 863 9.23 17.97 -11.17
C TYR A 863 9.46 16.71 -10.34
N ARG A 864 8.79 16.62 -9.19
CA ARG A 864 8.89 15.51 -8.25
C ARG A 864 7.50 15.12 -7.78
N THR A 865 7.18 13.85 -7.92
CA THR A 865 5.99 13.25 -7.32
C THR A 865 6.25 12.92 -5.86
N LEU A 866 5.17 12.64 -5.11
CA LEU A 866 5.30 12.12 -3.75
C LEU A 866 6.09 10.79 -3.73
N LEU A 867 5.94 9.98 -4.78
CA LEU A 867 6.74 8.77 -4.96
C LEU A 867 8.22 9.10 -5.22
N SER A 868 8.53 10.12 -6.03
CA SER A 868 9.93 10.54 -6.24
C SER A 868 10.57 10.91 -4.90
N VAL A 869 9.87 11.67 -4.06
CA VAL A 869 10.39 12.10 -2.74
C VAL A 869 10.59 10.92 -1.78
N LEU A 870 9.80 9.87 -1.93
CA LEU A 870 9.93 8.64 -1.16
C LEU A 870 11.02 7.67 -1.69
N ILE A 871 11.50 7.87 -2.92
CA ILE A 871 12.51 7.05 -3.59
C ILE A 871 13.88 7.75 -3.59
N GLU A 872 13.93 9.04 -3.90
CA GLU A 872 15.14 9.79 -4.18
C GLU A 872 15.83 10.32 -2.93
N GLY A 873 17.16 10.34 -2.96
CA GLY A 873 18.00 11.04 -1.99
C GLY A 873 18.05 12.56 -2.23
N THR A 874 18.72 13.28 -1.35
CA THR A 874 19.05 14.70 -1.55
C THR A 874 20.27 14.84 -2.47
N SER A 875 20.36 15.90 -3.27
CA SER A 875 21.57 16.15 -4.08
C SER A 875 22.70 16.52 -3.14
N THR A 876 23.83 15.83 -3.28
CA THR A 876 25.06 16.17 -2.58
C THR A 876 25.95 17.05 -3.47
N PRO A 877 26.99 17.70 -2.93
CA PRO A 877 27.97 18.42 -3.74
C PRO A 877 28.67 17.54 -4.81
N THR A 878 28.67 16.22 -4.62
CA THR A 878 29.30 15.24 -5.51
C THR A 878 28.33 14.57 -6.48
N SER A 879 27.01 14.62 -6.23
CA SER A 879 25.98 14.06 -7.11
C SER A 879 24.82 15.04 -7.29
N THR A 880 24.71 15.58 -8.50
CA THR A 880 23.69 16.56 -8.87
C THR A 880 22.42 15.92 -9.46
N ASP A 881 22.46 14.65 -9.86
CA ASP A 881 21.32 13.97 -10.51
C ASP A 881 20.49 13.13 -9.51
N ARG A 882 19.63 13.82 -8.74
CA ARG A 882 18.71 13.19 -7.76
C ARG A 882 17.79 12.13 -8.39
N ASN A 883 17.45 12.29 -9.67
CA ASN A 883 16.50 11.42 -10.41
C ASN A 883 16.96 9.96 -10.56
N ARG A 884 18.21 9.65 -10.21
CA ARG A 884 18.81 8.34 -10.43
C ARG A 884 19.15 7.62 -9.13
N MET A 885 18.97 8.26 -7.99
CA MET A 885 19.32 7.71 -6.68
C MET A 885 18.11 7.02 -6.04
N THR A 886 18.27 5.82 -5.46
CA THR A 886 17.20 5.13 -4.69
C THR A 886 17.61 5.05 -3.23
N ASP A 887 17.57 6.19 -2.55
CA ASP A 887 18.09 6.35 -1.20
C ASP A 887 16.97 6.63 -0.18
N GLY A 888 15.72 6.67 -0.64
CA GLY A 888 14.53 7.00 0.15
C GLY A 888 13.93 5.81 0.91
N PRO A 889 12.96 6.07 1.82
CA PRO A 889 12.37 5.06 2.69
C PRO A 889 11.63 3.94 1.95
N LEU A 890 11.16 4.17 0.71
CA LEU A 890 10.56 3.10 -0.10
C LEU A 890 11.59 2.06 -0.56
N ASP A 891 12.86 2.43 -0.75
CA ASP A 891 13.92 1.44 -1.03
C ASP A 891 14.11 0.51 0.18
N LEU A 892 14.13 1.07 1.40
CA LEU A 892 14.20 0.28 2.64
C LEU A 892 13.01 -0.69 2.74
N LEU A 893 11.79 -0.21 2.51
CA LEU A 893 10.59 -1.04 2.54
C LEU A 893 10.66 -2.16 1.49
N SER A 894 11.15 -1.84 0.29
CA SER A 894 11.28 -2.82 -0.79
C SER A 894 12.29 -3.94 -0.52
N LYS A 895 13.25 -3.72 0.40
CA LYS A 895 14.23 -4.70 0.89
C LYS A 895 13.70 -5.61 2.01
N THR A 896 12.44 -5.45 2.40
CA THR A 896 11.74 -6.29 3.40
C THR A 896 10.70 -7.18 2.73
N ASP A 897 10.14 -8.16 3.44
CA ASP A 897 9.07 -9.01 2.90
C ASP A 897 7.63 -8.49 3.16
N ILE A 898 7.49 -7.22 3.58
CA ILE A 898 6.18 -6.62 3.95
C ILE A 898 5.12 -6.82 2.84
N LEU A 899 5.43 -6.49 1.60
CA LEU A 899 4.44 -6.55 0.52
C LEU A 899 4.06 -7.99 0.16
N SER A 900 5.04 -8.90 0.15
CA SER A 900 4.79 -10.34 0.00
C SER A 900 3.90 -10.85 1.15
N GLY A 901 4.20 -10.46 2.39
CA GLY A 901 3.42 -10.80 3.59
C GLY A 901 1.97 -10.30 3.52
N LEU A 902 1.76 -9.08 3.03
CA LEU A 902 0.43 -8.47 2.90
C LEU A 902 -0.41 -9.20 1.86
N ILE A 903 0.20 -9.55 0.72
CA ILE A 903 -0.44 -10.31 -0.35
C ILE A 903 -0.81 -11.70 0.15
N LYS A 904 0.10 -12.41 0.83
CA LYS A 904 -0.20 -13.72 1.44
C LYS A 904 -1.34 -13.62 2.45
N PHE A 905 -1.27 -12.65 3.36
CA PHE A 905 -2.30 -12.40 4.37
C PHE A 905 -3.67 -12.17 3.74
N THR A 906 -3.75 -11.24 2.78
CA THR A 906 -5.00 -10.88 2.09
C THR A 906 -5.54 -12.06 1.28
N THR A 907 -4.67 -12.80 0.59
CA THR A 907 -5.06 -13.98 -0.20
C THR A 907 -5.59 -15.10 0.70
N ASN A 908 -4.95 -15.37 1.82
CA ASN A 908 -5.37 -16.40 2.77
C ASN A 908 -6.68 -16.05 3.49
N LEU A 909 -6.99 -14.76 3.67
CA LEU A 909 -8.31 -14.31 4.11
C LEU A 909 -9.41 -14.57 3.08
N GLY A 910 -9.05 -14.73 1.80
CA GLY A 910 -10.00 -15.06 0.72
C GLY A 910 -10.52 -16.49 0.76
N ASP A 911 -9.97 -17.36 1.61
CA ASP A 911 -10.36 -18.77 1.70
C ASP A 911 -11.85 -18.91 2.05
N PRO A 912 -12.64 -19.66 1.25
CA PRO A 912 -14.03 -19.97 1.56
C PRO A 912 -14.23 -20.57 2.95
N ALA A 913 -13.29 -21.38 3.44
CA ALA A 913 -13.32 -22.00 4.78
C ALA A 913 -13.15 -20.98 5.92
N LYS A 914 -12.64 -19.77 5.64
CA LYS A 914 -12.40 -18.68 6.60
C LYS A 914 -13.42 -17.54 6.46
N THR A 915 -14.59 -17.82 5.90
CA THR A 915 -15.64 -16.80 5.65
C THR A 915 -16.07 -16.06 6.92
N ASP A 916 -16.22 -16.77 8.04
CA ASP A 916 -16.56 -16.20 9.35
C ASP A 916 -15.47 -15.24 9.88
N ALA A 917 -14.20 -15.59 9.71
CA ALA A 917 -13.07 -14.74 10.07
C ALA A 917 -12.95 -13.52 9.14
N ARG A 918 -13.01 -13.75 7.83
CA ARG A 918 -12.90 -12.70 6.80
C ARG A 918 -13.96 -11.63 6.98
N ASP A 919 -15.21 -12.04 7.16
CA ASP A 919 -16.32 -11.10 7.25
C ASP A 919 -16.18 -10.24 8.52
N LYS A 920 -15.84 -10.85 9.66
CA LYS A 920 -15.56 -10.12 10.89
C LYS A 920 -14.34 -9.18 10.80
N VAL A 921 -13.23 -9.61 10.20
CA VAL A 921 -12.05 -8.74 10.01
C VAL A 921 -12.39 -7.56 9.12
N MET A 922 -13.06 -7.80 7.98
CA MET A 922 -13.42 -6.74 7.03
C MET A 922 -14.48 -5.78 7.60
N ASP A 923 -15.51 -6.31 8.27
CA ASP A 923 -16.51 -5.50 8.96
C ASP A 923 -15.91 -4.73 10.14
N GLY A 924 -14.91 -5.31 10.81
CA GLY A 924 -14.12 -4.65 11.85
C GLY A 924 -13.33 -3.46 11.33
N LEU A 925 -12.60 -3.65 10.22
CA LEU A 925 -11.88 -2.58 9.52
C LEU A 925 -12.83 -1.49 9.02
N SER A 926 -13.98 -1.87 8.45
CA SER A 926 -15.04 -0.94 8.04
C SER A 926 -15.63 -0.19 9.25
N GLY A 927 -15.83 -0.84 10.39
CA GLY A 927 -16.31 -0.21 11.62
C GLY A 927 -15.34 0.84 12.16
N ILE A 928 -14.04 0.51 12.19
CA ILE A 928 -12.97 1.42 12.66
C ILE A 928 -12.82 2.62 11.71
N LEU A 929 -12.57 2.38 10.42
CA LEU A 929 -12.32 3.44 9.43
C LEU A 929 -13.58 4.26 9.09
N GLY A 930 -14.77 3.73 9.36
CA GLY A 930 -16.05 4.40 9.10
C GLY A 930 -16.23 5.60 10.02
N GLN A 931 -15.64 5.50 11.22
CA GLN A 931 -15.67 6.52 12.25
C GLN A 931 -14.52 7.52 12.13
N THR A 932 -13.52 7.23 11.31
CA THR A 932 -12.44 8.15 10.95
C THR A 932 -12.90 9.00 9.76
N LYS A 933 -13.03 10.32 9.97
CA LYS A 933 -13.64 11.25 9.02
C LYS A 933 -12.81 12.51 8.88
N LEU A 934 -12.96 13.18 7.74
CA LEU A 934 -12.47 14.54 7.55
C LEU A 934 -13.48 15.54 8.08
N TRP A 935 -13.05 16.75 8.48
CA TRP A 935 -13.93 17.86 8.88
C TRP A 935 -15.00 18.14 7.82
N SER A 936 -14.63 18.06 6.53
CA SER A 936 -15.54 18.27 5.41
C SER A 936 -16.72 17.31 5.36
N ASP A 937 -16.54 16.09 5.89
CA ASP A 937 -17.58 15.05 5.86
C ASP A 937 -18.66 15.29 6.94
N CYS A 938 -18.43 16.24 7.85
CA CYS A 938 -19.26 16.55 9.01
C CYS A 938 -20.15 17.78 8.83
N GLY A 939 -20.29 18.32 7.61
CA GLY A 939 -21.28 19.35 7.30
C GLY A 939 -20.83 20.82 7.40
N GLY A 940 -19.53 21.12 7.30
CA GLY A 940 -18.98 22.48 7.19
C GLY A 940 -18.07 22.89 8.36
N GLU A 941 -17.57 24.15 8.36
CA GLU A 941 -16.72 24.73 9.41
C GLU A 941 -17.50 24.90 10.74
N ALA A 942 -17.62 23.81 11.48
CA ALA A 942 -17.85 23.81 12.92
C ALA A 942 -17.17 22.57 13.54
N ASN A 943 -16.71 22.74 14.77
CA ASN A 943 -15.82 21.85 15.52
C ASN A 943 -16.32 20.38 15.54
N PHE A 944 -15.41 19.38 15.51
CA PHE A 944 -15.76 17.96 15.70
C PHE A 944 -16.54 17.73 16.99
N GLN A 945 -16.26 18.50 18.04
CA GLN A 945 -16.96 18.45 19.32
C GLN A 945 -18.45 18.83 19.20
N THR A 946 -18.83 19.65 18.22
CA THR A 946 -20.22 20.11 18.04
C THR A 946 -20.95 19.39 16.90
N ASN A 947 -20.29 19.12 15.78
CA ASN A 947 -20.92 18.57 14.58
C ASN A 947 -20.91 17.03 14.52
N CYS A 948 -19.84 16.41 15.03
CA CYS A 948 -19.60 14.97 14.96
C CYS A 948 -18.90 14.46 16.24
N PRO A 949 -19.49 14.67 17.44
CA PRO A 949 -18.78 14.45 18.72
C PRO A 949 -18.22 13.03 18.88
N ASN A 950 -18.87 12.05 18.27
CA ASN A 950 -18.48 10.64 18.37
C ASN A 950 -17.47 10.20 17.30
N GLN A 951 -17.16 10.99 16.27
CA GLN A 951 -16.28 10.58 15.16
C GLN A 951 -14.84 11.08 15.35
N PHE A 952 -13.87 10.38 14.77
CA PHE A 952 -12.44 10.70 14.87
C PHE A 952 -11.98 11.64 13.76
N ALA A 953 -11.26 12.68 14.17
CA ALA A 953 -10.64 13.67 13.31
C ALA A 953 -9.30 13.17 12.79
N ILE A 954 -9.26 12.62 11.58
CA ILE A 954 -7.95 12.30 10.98
C ILE A 954 -7.21 13.57 10.55
N ASP A 955 -7.93 14.66 10.31
CA ASP A 955 -7.33 15.95 9.97
C ASP A 955 -6.39 16.47 11.06
N GLU A 956 -6.69 16.25 12.34
CA GLU A 956 -5.81 16.66 13.44
C GLU A 956 -4.48 15.90 13.38
N ALA A 957 -4.51 14.59 13.13
CA ALA A 957 -3.30 13.79 12.96
C ALA A 957 -2.52 14.15 11.68
N ILE A 958 -3.22 14.43 10.58
CA ILE A 958 -2.60 14.88 9.33
C ILE A 958 -1.95 16.25 9.54
N ASP A 959 -2.65 17.17 10.19
CA ASP A 959 -2.15 18.51 10.45
C ASP A 959 -0.96 18.46 11.40
N TRP A 960 -1.04 17.68 12.48
CA TRP A 960 0.08 17.42 13.38
C TRP A 960 1.32 16.90 12.64
N LEU A 961 1.14 15.90 11.76
CA LEU A 961 2.24 15.35 10.96
C LEU A 961 2.84 16.42 10.04
N VAL A 962 1.99 17.17 9.34
CA VAL A 962 2.42 18.24 8.43
C VAL A 962 3.15 19.33 9.21
N PHE A 963 2.65 19.74 10.38
CA PHE A 963 3.33 20.72 11.24
C PHE A 963 4.69 20.19 11.70
N ARG A 964 4.80 18.96 12.20
CA ARG A 964 6.11 18.38 12.62
C ARG A 964 7.12 18.28 11.47
N ILE A 965 6.65 18.12 10.23
CA ILE A 965 7.49 18.17 9.03
C ILE A 965 7.83 19.64 8.70
N ALA A 966 6.87 20.57 8.68
CA ALA A 966 7.05 21.94 8.19
C ALA A 966 7.69 22.93 9.18
N ASP A 967 7.52 22.73 10.50
CA ASP A 967 7.83 23.71 11.55
C ASP A 967 9.35 23.92 11.79
N LYS A 968 10.21 23.09 11.20
CA LYS A 968 11.67 23.19 11.37
C LYS A 968 12.44 23.37 10.07
N TYR A 969 11.77 23.82 9.00
CA TYR A 969 12.40 23.99 7.68
C TYR A 969 13.67 24.86 7.71
N ASP A 970 13.69 25.90 8.56
CA ASP A 970 14.80 26.85 8.67
C ASP A 970 15.78 26.53 9.83
N ASP A 971 15.37 25.75 10.82
CA ASP A 971 16.19 25.38 11.98
C ASP A 971 17.09 24.16 11.73
N ARG A 972 16.86 23.41 10.64
CA ARG A 972 17.59 22.19 10.31
C ARG A 972 18.66 22.45 9.24
N PRO A 973 19.94 22.16 9.50
CA PRO A 973 20.98 22.32 8.49
C PRO A 973 20.82 21.26 7.39
N ARG A 974 20.49 21.71 6.18
CA ARG A 974 20.21 20.84 5.03
C ARG A 974 21.45 20.19 4.42
N ASN A 975 22.61 20.80 4.65
CA ASN A 975 23.90 20.32 4.15
C ASN A 975 24.62 19.42 5.17
N ASP A 976 24.09 19.31 6.40
CA ASP A 976 24.66 18.48 7.47
C ASP A 976 23.58 17.63 8.16
N LEU A 977 23.48 16.37 7.74
CA LEU A 977 22.52 15.40 8.28
C LEU A 977 22.94 14.84 9.65
N TYR A 978 24.13 15.19 10.14
CA TYR A 978 24.67 14.73 11.42
C TYR A 978 24.52 15.78 12.54
N ASP A 979 23.93 16.94 12.24
CA ASP A 979 23.68 17.98 13.22
C ASP A 979 22.73 17.52 14.36
N PRO A 980 22.95 17.97 15.61
CA PRO A 980 22.14 17.60 16.77
C PRO A 980 20.63 17.88 16.62
N SER A 981 20.21 18.82 15.77
CA SER A 981 18.80 19.09 15.48
C SER A 981 18.04 17.89 14.92
N TRP A 982 18.75 16.91 14.34
CA TRP A 982 18.18 15.68 13.79
C TRP A 982 18.02 14.53 14.81
N VAL A 983 18.48 14.69 16.05
CA VAL A 983 18.49 13.62 17.07
C VAL A 983 17.10 13.00 17.28
N LYS A 984 16.02 13.79 17.26
CA LYS A 984 14.64 13.27 17.41
C LYS A 984 14.27 12.28 16.30
N VAL A 985 14.74 12.49 15.07
CA VAL A 985 14.49 11.57 13.94
C VAL A 985 15.33 10.31 14.09
N ASP A 986 16.60 10.45 14.51
CA ASP A 986 17.48 9.32 14.80
C ASP A 986 16.88 8.42 15.88
N ASP A 987 16.37 9.02 16.95
CA ASP A 987 15.77 8.32 18.08
C ASP A 987 14.45 7.68 17.70
N LEU A 988 13.62 8.31 16.87
CA LEU A 988 12.39 7.69 16.35
C LEU A 988 12.72 6.42 15.55
N VAL A 989 13.66 6.51 14.60
CA VAL A 989 14.07 5.36 13.79
C VAL A 989 14.67 4.25 14.65
N ARG A 990 15.52 4.60 15.63
CA ARG A 990 16.06 3.63 16.61
C ARG A 990 14.96 3.02 17.47
N ARG A 991 13.99 3.79 17.95
CA ARG A 991 12.87 3.27 18.76
C ARG A 991 12.01 2.30 17.97
N ILE A 992 11.66 2.63 16.72
CA ILE A 992 10.91 1.70 15.85
C ILE A 992 11.73 0.42 15.64
N ARG A 993 13.02 0.57 15.31
CA ARG A 993 13.94 -0.56 15.17
C ARG A 993 13.95 -1.43 16.43
N ASP A 994 14.09 -0.83 17.60
CA ASP A 994 14.33 -1.55 18.84
C ASP A 994 13.03 -2.17 19.39
N TYR A 995 11.88 -1.52 19.24
CA TYR A 995 10.61 -2.03 19.76
C TYR A 995 9.83 -2.91 18.81
N VAL A 996 10.09 -2.84 17.50
CA VAL A 996 9.29 -3.54 16.48
C VAL A 996 10.03 -4.72 15.84
N SER A 997 11.36 -4.65 15.67
CA SER A 997 12.13 -5.68 14.97
C SER A 997 12.11 -7.04 15.66
N ARG A 998 12.30 -8.12 14.89
CA ARG A 998 12.46 -9.49 15.40
C ARG A 998 13.82 -9.69 16.08
N THR A 999 14.87 -9.10 15.51
CA THR A 999 16.25 -9.23 15.99
C THR A 999 16.50 -8.44 17.27
N SER A 1000 15.69 -7.41 17.55
CA SER A 1000 15.80 -6.66 18.79
C SER A 1000 15.32 -7.48 20.00
N GLY A 1001 16.07 -7.44 21.09
CA GLY A 1001 15.64 -7.98 22.38
C GLY A 1001 14.71 -7.05 23.18
N TRP A 1002 14.51 -5.81 22.72
CA TRP A 1002 13.52 -4.84 23.24
C TRP A 1002 12.16 -4.95 22.53
N SER A 1003 12.01 -5.91 21.63
CA SER A 1003 10.83 -6.01 20.77
C SER A 1003 9.55 -6.30 21.55
N LEU A 1004 8.62 -5.34 21.54
CA LEU A 1004 7.28 -5.48 22.10
C LEU A 1004 6.42 -6.45 21.29
N VAL A 1005 6.79 -6.68 20.04
CA VAL A 1005 6.08 -7.59 19.13
C VAL A 1005 6.18 -9.02 19.62
N LYS A 1006 7.25 -9.40 20.36
CA LYS A 1006 7.34 -10.72 21.01
C LYS A 1006 6.27 -10.91 22.08
N SER A 1007 6.03 -9.89 22.89
CA SER A 1007 4.95 -9.91 23.89
C SER A 1007 3.58 -9.94 23.23
N LEU A 1008 3.40 -9.19 22.14
CA LEU A 1008 2.17 -9.23 21.34
C LEU A 1008 1.94 -10.61 20.70
N ASP A 1009 2.98 -11.21 20.14
CA ASP A 1009 2.96 -12.55 19.53
C ASP A 1009 2.52 -13.61 20.56
N PHE A 1010 3.10 -13.54 21.77
CA PHE A 1010 2.72 -14.39 22.89
C PHE A 1010 1.29 -14.12 23.37
N LEU A 1011 0.85 -12.85 23.46
CA LEU A 1011 -0.52 -12.49 23.83
C LEU A 1011 -1.53 -13.09 22.85
N LEU A 1012 -1.29 -12.97 21.55
CA LEU A 1012 -2.17 -13.55 20.55
C LEU A 1012 -2.20 -15.07 20.65
N ASP A 1013 -1.06 -15.73 20.89
CA ASP A 1013 -1.02 -17.18 21.14
C ASP A 1013 -1.79 -17.57 22.41
N LEU A 1014 -1.62 -16.83 23.51
CA LEU A 1014 -2.34 -17.02 24.76
C LEU A 1014 -3.85 -16.94 24.54
N LEU A 1015 -4.31 -15.90 23.86
CA LEU A 1015 -5.72 -15.66 23.60
C LEU A 1015 -6.33 -16.71 22.65
N LEU A 1016 -5.58 -17.15 21.63
CA LEU A 1016 -5.97 -18.25 20.76
C LEU A 1016 -6.05 -19.60 21.49
N ASP A 1017 -5.10 -19.87 22.38
CA ASP A 1017 -5.06 -21.12 23.17
C ASP A 1017 -6.18 -21.15 24.23
N ILE A 1018 -6.57 -20.00 24.79
CA ILE A 1018 -7.63 -19.85 25.79
C ILE A 1018 -9.05 -19.86 25.18
N GLN A 1019 -9.18 -19.53 23.89
CA GLN A 1019 -10.43 -19.52 23.11
C GLN A 1019 -11.51 -18.63 23.74
N LEU A 1020 -11.36 -17.32 23.59
CA LEU A 1020 -12.36 -16.36 24.07
C LEU A 1020 -13.66 -16.43 23.28
N THR A 1021 -14.78 -16.42 23.99
CA THR A 1021 -16.12 -16.24 23.42
C THR A 1021 -16.38 -14.77 23.06
N ALA A 1022 -17.36 -14.51 22.20
CA ALA A 1022 -17.74 -13.13 21.84
C ALA A 1022 -18.12 -12.27 23.06
N GLY A 1023 -18.83 -12.85 24.04
CA GLY A 1023 -19.17 -12.17 25.29
C GLY A 1023 -17.93 -11.85 26.14
N GLU A 1024 -16.96 -12.75 26.21
CA GLU A 1024 -15.69 -12.50 26.91
C GLU A 1024 -14.87 -11.39 26.24
N ILE A 1025 -14.90 -11.27 24.90
CA ILE A 1025 -14.25 -10.16 24.17
C ILE A 1025 -14.91 -8.81 24.53
N THR A 1026 -16.24 -8.72 24.47
CA THR A 1026 -16.98 -7.51 24.84
C THR A 1026 -16.69 -7.10 26.29
N ASN A 1027 -16.72 -8.05 27.23
CA ASN A 1027 -16.42 -7.78 28.64
C ASN A 1027 -14.97 -7.35 28.87
N THR A 1028 -14.02 -7.85 28.07
CA THR A 1028 -12.61 -7.43 28.12
C THR A 1028 -12.46 -5.99 27.65
N LEU A 1029 -13.12 -5.61 26.56
CA LEU A 1029 -13.10 -4.24 26.08
C LEU A 1029 -13.84 -3.29 27.03
N ASP A 1030 -14.92 -3.73 27.66
CA ASP A 1030 -15.59 -2.98 28.73
C ASP A 1030 -14.67 -2.73 29.92
N LEU A 1031 -13.96 -3.76 30.38
CA LEU A 1031 -12.99 -3.61 31.46
C LEU A 1031 -11.86 -2.65 31.06
N ILE A 1032 -11.29 -2.79 29.86
CA ILE A 1032 -10.25 -1.87 29.38
C ILE A 1032 -10.79 -0.44 29.29
N SER A 1033 -12.01 -0.25 28.78
CA SER A 1033 -12.63 1.07 28.69
C SER A 1033 -12.78 1.73 30.07
N SER A 1034 -13.04 0.94 31.11
CA SER A 1034 -13.22 1.41 32.48
C SER A 1034 -11.99 2.11 33.06
N LEU A 1035 -10.80 1.88 32.48
CA LEU A 1035 -9.56 2.54 32.88
C LEU A 1035 -9.51 4.02 32.49
N PHE A 1036 -10.36 4.49 31.56
CA PHE A 1036 -10.26 5.84 30.98
C PHE A 1036 -11.39 6.79 31.40
N TYR A 1037 -12.35 6.34 32.22
CA TYR A 1037 -13.48 7.17 32.66
C TYR A 1037 -13.94 6.87 34.09
N VAL A 1038 -14.74 7.79 34.63
CA VAL A 1038 -15.50 7.66 35.87
C VAL A 1038 -16.93 8.18 35.60
N GLY A 1039 -17.93 7.30 35.61
CA GLY A 1039 -19.31 7.69 35.32
C GLY A 1039 -20.37 6.59 35.32
N ASP A 1040 -21.64 7.00 35.22
CA ASP A 1040 -22.81 6.11 35.33
C ASP A 1040 -22.95 5.14 34.14
N ILE A 1041 -23.14 3.86 34.46
CA ILE A 1041 -23.15 2.72 33.54
C ILE A 1041 -24.48 2.66 32.77
N ALA A 1042 -25.55 3.25 33.32
CA ALA A 1042 -26.90 3.16 32.78
C ALA A 1042 -27.16 4.07 31.56
N ASP A 1043 -26.34 5.11 31.33
CA ASP A 1043 -26.52 6.05 30.21
C ASP A 1043 -25.17 6.53 29.63
N PRO A 1044 -24.58 5.79 28.66
CA PRO A 1044 -23.31 6.14 28.01
C PRO A 1044 -23.30 7.49 27.28
N ASN A 1045 -24.48 8.03 26.98
CA ASN A 1045 -24.65 9.28 26.24
C ASN A 1045 -24.87 10.49 27.15
N ASN A 1046 -25.02 10.30 28.46
CA ASN A 1046 -25.18 11.39 29.40
C ASN A 1046 -23.81 11.99 29.77
N SER A 1047 -23.39 12.99 29.00
CA SER A 1047 -22.14 13.73 29.19
C SER A 1047 -22.04 14.47 30.54
N ALA A 1048 -23.14 14.61 31.30
CA ALA A 1048 -23.12 15.24 32.61
C ALA A 1048 -22.63 14.29 33.73
N LEU A 1049 -22.58 12.97 33.48
CA LEU A 1049 -22.23 11.95 34.47
C LEU A 1049 -21.01 11.11 34.08
N ASP A 1050 -20.46 11.25 32.88
CA ASP A 1050 -19.34 10.44 32.36
C ASP A 1050 -18.07 11.31 32.19
N THR A 1051 -17.18 11.26 33.18
CA THR A 1051 -16.00 12.13 33.27
C THR A 1051 -14.75 11.38 32.82
N ARG A 1052 -14.02 11.92 31.84
CA ARG A 1052 -12.72 11.40 31.39
C ARG A 1052 -11.67 11.55 32.50
N THR A 1053 -10.71 10.65 32.53
CA THR A 1053 -9.61 10.63 33.50
C THR A 1053 -8.31 10.20 32.84
N TYR A 1054 -7.16 10.72 33.28
CA TYR A 1054 -5.84 10.42 32.73
C TYR A 1054 -4.97 9.55 33.66
N THR A 1055 -5.60 8.62 34.38
CA THR A 1055 -4.97 7.93 35.50
C THR A 1055 -3.66 7.22 35.10
N LEU A 1056 -3.59 6.64 33.90
CA LEU A 1056 -2.39 5.96 33.41
C LEU A 1056 -1.27 6.97 33.09
N SER A 1057 -1.60 8.02 32.36
CA SER A 1057 -0.69 9.11 31.99
C SER A 1057 -0.14 9.77 33.24
N ASP A 1058 -1.00 10.16 34.20
CA ASP A 1058 -0.60 10.80 35.45
C ASP A 1058 0.37 9.93 36.27
N ILE A 1059 0.14 8.62 36.31
CA ILE A 1059 1.05 7.66 36.97
C ILE A 1059 2.42 7.65 36.27
N LEU A 1060 2.43 7.57 34.93
CA LEU A 1060 3.66 7.50 34.13
C LEU A 1060 4.45 8.79 34.10
N THR A 1061 3.79 9.95 34.13
CA THR A 1061 4.41 11.27 33.97
C THR A 1061 4.76 11.92 35.30
N THR A 1062 4.03 11.61 36.38
CA THR A 1062 4.23 12.26 37.69
C THR A 1062 4.96 11.35 38.68
N SER A 1063 4.63 10.07 38.70
CA SER A 1063 5.02 9.18 39.80
C SER A 1063 6.21 8.28 39.46
N LEU A 1064 6.37 7.89 38.19
CA LEU A 1064 7.47 7.05 37.72
C LEU A 1064 8.82 7.79 37.56
N PRO A 1065 8.89 9.03 37.03
CA PRO A 1065 10.18 9.66 36.74
C PRO A 1065 11.11 9.83 37.95
N PRO A 1066 10.64 10.26 39.15
CA PRO A 1066 11.52 10.39 40.31
C PRO A 1066 12.09 9.05 40.81
N VAL A 1067 11.40 7.93 40.52
CA VAL A 1067 11.89 6.58 40.85
C VAL A 1067 12.95 6.14 39.86
N LEU A 1068 12.79 6.46 38.58
CA LEU A 1068 13.79 6.21 37.56
C LEU A 1068 15.08 6.99 37.85
N ASP A 1069 14.97 8.27 38.22
CA ASP A 1069 16.12 9.12 38.56
C ASP A 1069 16.89 8.61 39.78
N SER A 1070 16.19 8.12 40.81
CA SER A 1070 16.83 7.59 42.02
C SER A 1070 17.58 6.27 41.77
N MET A 1071 17.12 5.48 40.80
CA MET A 1071 17.72 4.20 40.41
C MET A 1071 18.77 4.32 39.31
N ALA A 1072 18.77 5.42 38.54
CA ALA A 1072 19.64 5.63 37.37
C ALA A 1072 21.15 5.36 37.63
N PRO A 1073 21.76 5.82 38.75
CA PRO A 1073 23.19 5.57 39.02
C PRO A 1073 23.57 4.08 39.10
N TYR A 1074 22.58 3.21 39.37
CA TYR A 1074 22.75 1.77 39.54
C TYR A 1074 22.09 0.96 38.42
N GLY A 1075 21.62 1.59 37.35
CA GLY A 1075 20.89 0.94 36.25
C GLY A 1075 21.65 -0.22 35.60
N ARG A 1076 22.97 -0.07 35.42
CA ARG A 1076 23.81 -1.14 34.85
C ARG A 1076 23.85 -2.37 35.76
N ASN A 1077 23.93 -2.16 37.06
CA ASN A 1077 23.98 -3.20 38.07
C ASN A 1077 22.64 -3.94 38.15
N LEU A 1078 21.52 -3.21 38.01
CA LEU A 1078 20.16 -3.79 37.89
C LEU A 1078 20.01 -4.70 36.68
N TYR A 1079 20.60 -4.35 35.53
CA TYR A 1079 20.54 -5.19 34.34
C TYR A 1079 21.29 -6.53 34.53
N ALA A 1080 22.47 -6.51 35.17
CA ALA A 1080 23.21 -7.73 35.47
C ALA A 1080 22.46 -8.66 36.41
N THR A 1081 21.95 -8.14 37.52
CA THR A 1081 21.20 -8.92 38.50
C THR A 1081 19.88 -9.40 37.92
N GLY A 1082 19.16 -8.54 37.19
CA GLY A 1082 17.92 -8.88 36.49
C GLY A 1082 18.11 -10.00 35.46
N TYR A 1083 19.22 -10.00 34.71
CA TYR A 1083 19.57 -11.12 33.82
C TYR A 1083 19.74 -12.43 34.60
N GLN A 1084 20.51 -12.42 35.69
CA GLN A 1084 20.77 -13.64 36.45
C GLN A 1084 19.51 -14.19 37.12
N LEU A 1085 18.60 -13.32 37.57
CA LEU A 1085 17.30 -13.72 38.11
C LEU A 1085 16.34 -14.25 37.03
N GLY A 1086 16.40 -13.68 35.82
CA GLY A 1086 15.45 -13.95 34.73
C GLY A 1086 15.86 -14.97 33.67
N LYS A 1087 17.12 -15.45 33.67
CA LYS A 1087 17.53 -16.48 32.71
C LYS A 1087 16.72 -17.79 32.89
N PRO A 1088 16.45 -18.54 31.81
CA PRO A 1088 15.71 -19.80 31.91
C PRO A 1088 16.34 -20.77 32.91
N GLY A 1089 15.52 -21.32 33.82
CA GLY A 1089 15.98 -22.22 34.88
C GLY A 1089 16.51 -21.53 36.15
N SER A 1090 16.47 -20.19 36.22
CA SER A 1090 16.86 -19.40 37.39
C SER A 1090 15.67 -19.03 38.29
N PHE A 1091 15.86 -18.08 39.21
CA PHE A 1091 14.90 -17.68 40.23
C PHE A 1091 13.49 -17.39 39.71
N PHE A 1092 13.31 -16.58 38.66
CA PHE A 1092 11.96 -16.33 38.12
C PHE A 1092 11.33 -17.59 37.50
N SER A 1093 12.12 -18.52 36.96
CA SER A 1093 11.60 -19.82 36.49
C SER A 1093 11.14 -20.72 37.65
N PHE A 1094 11.79 -20.62 38.81
CA PHE A 1094 11.34 -21.29 40.03
C PHE A 1094 10.02 -20.71 40.52
N LEU A 1095 9.90 -19.36 40.57
CA LEU A 1095 8.66 -18.69 40.95
C LEU A 1095 7.50 -19.06 40.02
N GLU A 1096 7.70 -19.01 38.70
CA GLU A 1096 6.65 -19.38 37.74
C GLU A 1096 6.18 -20.84 37.86
N LYS A 1097 7.05 -21.75 38.31
CA LYS A 1097 6.72 -23.18 38.47
C LYS A 1097 6.02 -23.48 39.79
N ASN A 1098 6.36 -22.75 40.85
CA ASN A 1098 6.02 -23.12 42.23
C ASN A 1098 5.16 -22.08 42.97
N ALA A 1099 5.11 -20.81 42.52
CA ALA A 1099 4.30 -19.74 43.10
C ALA A 1099 2.87 -19.78 42.54
N ASN A 1100 2.08 -20.78 42.95
CA ASN A 1100 0.67 -20.88 42.60
C ASN A 1100 -0.20 -20.46 43.78
N MET A 1101 -1.17 -19.58 43.53
CA MET A 1101 -2.21 -19.26 44.51
C MET A 1101 -3.00 -20.51 44.88
N SER A 1102 -3.36 -20.66 46.15
CA SER A 1102 -4.19 -21.77 46.64
C SER A 1102 -5.51 -21.86 45.88
N SER A 1103 -6.04 -23.07 45.69
CA SER A 1103 -7.30 -23.29 44.96
C SER A 1103 -8.53 -22.70 45.68
N GLN A 1104 -8.40 -22.39 46.97
CA GLN A 1104 -9.47 -21.78 47.75
C GLN A 1104 -9.63 -20.27 47.50
N TYR A 1105 -8.65 -19.63 46.84
CA TYR A 1105 -8.69 -18.21 46.54
C TYR A 1105 -8.84 -17.95 45.03
N THR A 1106 -9.62 -16.92 44.68
CA THR A 1106 -9.87 -16.49 43.30
C THR A 1106 -9.00 -15.29 42.90
N VAL A 1107 -8.86 -15.02 41.60
CA VAL A 1107 -8.16 -13.83 41.10
C VAL A 1107 -8.85 -12.53 41.53
N GLU A 1108 -10.17 -12.55 41.72
CA GLU A 1108 -10.92 -11.42 42.28
C GLU A 1108 -10.45 -11.07 43.70
N GLU A 1109 -10.34 -12.09 44.56
CA GLU A 1109 -9.85 -11.91 45.93
C GLU A 1109 -8.38 -11.45 45.95
N LEU A 1110 -7.57 -11.85 44.96
CA LEU A 1110 -6.20 -11.37 44.80
C LEU A 1110 -6.17 -9.88 44.50
N PHE A 1111 -6.96 -9.41 43.54
CA PHE A 1111 -7.03 -7.98 43.23
C PHE A 1111 -7.49 -7.17 44.44
N GLU A 1112 -8.53 -7.64 45.15
CA GLU A 1112 -9.03 -6.97 46.34
C GLU A 1112 -7.97 -6.89 47.44
N ASN A 1113 -7.33 -8.01 47.76
CA ASN A 1113 -6.33 -8.07 48.82
C ASN A 1113 -5.04 -7.29 48.46
N THR A 1114 -4.69 -7.25 47.18
CA THR A 1114 -3.60 -6.42 46.65
C THR A 1114 -3.92 -4.92 46.78
N LYS A 1115 -5.14 -4.50 46.45
CA LYS A 1115 -5.60 -3.11 46.63
C LYS A 1115 -5.51 -2.69 48.10
N VAL A 1116 -5.97 -3.51 49.04
CA VAL A 1116 -5.90 -3.21 50.48
C VAL A 1116 -4.44 -3.14 50.95
N LEU A 1117 -3.55 -4.02 50.46
CA LEU A 1117 -2.12 -3.96 50.74
C LEU A 1117 -1.50 -2.64 50.27
N LEU A 1118 -1.75 -2.26 49.03
CA LEU A 1118 -1.20 -1.04 48.41
C LEU A 1118 -1.67 0.24 49.14
N ARG A 1119 -2.90 0.26 49.66
CA ARG A 1119 -3.46 1.37 50.46
C ARG A 1119 -3.14 1.31 51.95
N SER A 1120 -2.49 0.24 52.41
CA SER A 1120 -2.27 0.03 53.83
C SER A 1120 -1.41 1.12 54.45
N ASP A 1121 -1.70 1.44 55.72
CA ASP A 1121 -0.91 2.38 56.52
C ASP A 1121 0.58 2.00 56.56
N MET A 1122 0.89 0.71 56.40
CA MET A 1122 2.25 0.18 56.34
C MET A 1122 3.05 0.72 55.14
N ILE A 1123 2.43 0.87 53.98
CA ILE A 1123 3.06 1.41 52.77
C ILE A 1123 2.91 2.94 52.73
N GLN A 1124 1.72 3.44 53.08
CA GLN A 1124 1.33 4.83 52.87
C GLN A 1124 1.73 5.79 53.99
N THR A 1125 2.23 5.29 55.13
CA THR A 1125 2.64 6.17 56.22
C THR A 1125 3.76 7.14 55.81
N SER A 1126 3.58 8.42 56.13
CA SER A 1126 4.59 9.46 55.92
C SER A 1126 5.68 9.45 57.01
N LEU A 1127 5.41 8.79 58.14
CA LEU A 1127 6.32 8.69 59.28
C LEU A 1127 7.59 7.91 58.89
N MET A 1128 8.73 8.29 59.47
CA MET A 1128 10.01 7.60 59.28
C MET A 1128 10.32 6.76 60.51
N ASP A 1129 9.49 5.76 60.76
CA ASP A 1129 9.61 4.86 61.92
C ASP A 1129 9.35 3.41 61.52
N ASN A 1130 9.39 2.51 62.50
CA ASN A 1130 9.24 1.07 62.32
C ASN A 1130 7.86 0.64 61.76
N ARG A 1131 6.89 1.57 61.63
CA ARG A 1131 5.58 1.31 61.02
C ARG A 1131 5.61 1.53 59.51
N ALA A 1132 6.61 2.25 59.00
CA ALA A 1132 6.80 2.53 57.59
C ALA A 1132 7.62 1.42 56.94
N PHE A 1133 6.96 0.55 56.19
CA PHE A 1133 7.63 -0.58 55.52
C PHE A 1133 8.68 -0.11 54.53
N LEU A 1134 8.37 0.85 53.65
CA LEU A 1134 9.33 1.36 52.66
C LEU A 1134 10.58 1.96 53.33
N TYR A 1135 10.40 2.71 54.42
CA TYR A 1135 11.51 3.29 55.18
C TYR A 1135 12.33 2.22 55.93
N SER A 1136 11.65 1.29 56.61
CA SER A 1136 12.31 0.23 57.40
C SER A 1136 13.02 -0.79 56.52
N ALA A 1137 12.38 -1.22 55.43
CA ALA A 1137 12.95 -2.12 54.44
C ALA A 1137 14.09 -1.43 53.68
N GLY A 1138 13.91 -0.17 53.27
CA GLY A 1138 14.97 0.61 52.62
C GLY A 1138 16.20 0.80 53.51
N THR A 1139 16.00 1.09 54.80
CA THR A 1139 17.09 1.23 55.78
C THR A 1139 17.81 -0.11 56.00
N LEU A 1140 17.07 -1.21 56.10
CA LEU A 1140 17.64 -2.55 56.23
C LEU A 1140 18.44 -2.96 54.98
N ILE A 1141 17.89 -2.70 53.79
CA ILE A 1141 18.58 -2.93 52.50
C ILE A 1141 19.85 -2.06 52.42
N GLY A 1142 19.80 -0.81 52.88
CA GLY A 1142 20.98 0.06 52.97
C GLY A 1142 22.06 -0.48 53.91
N LEU A 1143 21.68 -1.02 55.07
CA LEU A 1143 22.60 -1.69 55.98
C LEU A 1143 23.22 -2.96 55.36
N PHE A 1144 22.41 -3.77 54.66
CA PHE A 1144 22.95 -4.90 53.88
C PHE A 1144 23.92 -4.41 52.79
N GLY A 1145 23.61 -3.30 52.13
CA GLY A 1145 24.49 -2.63 51.17
C GLY A 1145 25.82 -2.22 51.79
N ASP A 1146 25.78 -1.57 52.96
CA ASP A 1146 26.98 -1.16 53.72
C ASP A 1146 27.87 -2.35 54.11
N ILE A 1147 27.26 -3.44 54.59
CA ILE A 1147 27.96 -4.69 54.95
C ILE A 1147 28.59 -5.31 53.69
N TYR A 1148 27.83 -5.34 52.60
CA TYR A 1148 28.25 -5.95 51.33
C TYR A 1148 29.33 -5.13 50.61
N GLU A 1149 29.31 -3.78 50.73
CA GLU A 1149 30.30 -2.84 50.18
C GLU A 1149 31.61 -2.84 50.97
N ARG A 1150 31.53 -2.73 52.29
CA ARG A 1150 32.73 -2.63 53.13
C ARG A 1150 33.46 -3.97 53.23
N GLY A 1151 32.76 -5.09 53.01
CA GLY A 1151 33.24 -6.39 53.44
C GLY A 1151 33.57 -6.38 54.94
N ARG A 1152 34.14 -7.46 55.47
CA ARG A 1152 34.58 -7.48 56.88
C ARG A 1152 35.63 -6.39 57.13
N ARG A 1153 35.21 -5.22 57.59
CA ARG A 1153 36.03 -4.37 58.46
C ARG A 1153 35.67 -4.72 59.90
N PHE A 1154 36.49 -5.56 60.51
CA PHE A 1154 36.61 -5.54 61.97
C PHE A 1154 37.16 -4.15 62.34
N SER A 1155 36.29 -3.21 62.70
CA SER A 1155 36.72 -1.92 63.24
C SER A 1155 35.85 -1.48 64.40
N GLY A 1156 36.49 -1.35 65.57
CA GLY A 1156 35.92 -0.80 66.81
C GLY A 1156 35.98 -1.82 67.94
N SER A 1157 36.73 -1.52 69.00
CA SER A 1157 37.19 -2.44 70.05
C SER A 1157 36.13 -2.92 71.05
N ASP A 1158 34.87 -2.53 70.94
CA ASP A 1158 33.96 -2.64 72.08
C ASP A 1158 32.74 -3.50 71.71
N ALA A 1159 32.77 -4.73 72.25
CA ALA A 1159 31.74 -5.80 72.25
C ALA A 1159 31.77 -6.83 71.10
N PHE A 1160 32.62 -7.85 71.26
CA PHE A 1160 32.43 -9.16 70.62
C PHE A 1160 32.46 -10.27 71.69
N PHE A 1161 31.53 -11.22 71.60
CA PHE A 1161 31.67 -12.54 72.24
C PHE A 1161 32.33 -13.48 71.22
N TYR A 1162 33.52 -14.00 71.55
CA TYR A 1162 34.12 -15.10 70.81
C TYR A 1162 33.49 -16.41 71.27
N ASP A 1163 32.83 -17.13 70.36
CA ASP A 1163 32.65 -18.58 70.49
C ASP A 1163 33.24 -19.25 69.26
N ASN A 1164 34.52 -19.63 69.35
CA ASN A 1164 35.22 -20.47 68.37
C ASN A 1164 36.26 -21.29 69.14
N TRP A 1165 35.88 -22.47 69.64
CA TRP A 1165 36.78 -23.33 70.44
C TRP A 1165 37.46 -24.45 69.64
N ASN A 1166 37.36 -24.52 68.30
CA ASN A 1166 38.04 -25.52 67.49
C ASN A 1166 38.64 -24.94 66.18
N ASP A 1167 39.92 -25.24 65.93
CA ASP A 1167 40.76 -24.81 64.79
C ASP A 1167 40.37 -25.39 63.41
N GLY A 1168 39.07 -25.60 63.17
CA GLY A 1168 38.56 -26.13 61.90
C GLY A 1168 37.15 -25.68 61.53
N GLN A 1169 36.52 -24.79 62.30
CA GLN A 1169 35.22 -24.24 61.92
C GLN A 1169 35.38 -23.10 60.88
N PRO A 1170 34.48 -22.98 59.89
CA PRO A 1170 34.48 -21.86 58.96
C PRO A 1170 34.38 -20.56 59.76
N THR A 1171 35.20 -19.57 59.43
CA THR A 1171 35.31 -18.28 60.14
C THR A 1171 34.04 -17.39 60.10
N SER A 1172 32.90 -17.91 59.65
CA SER A 1172 31.62 -17.21 59.59
C SER A 1172 30.48 -18.18 59.92
N THR A 1173 29.85 -17.97 61.06
CA THR A 1173 28.49 -18.48 61.28
C THR A 1173 27.48 -17.38 60.91
N TYR A 1174 26.27 -17.74 60.50
CA TYR A 1174 25.16 -16.78 60.31
C TYR A 1174 24.93 -15.88 61.54
N TRP A 1175 25.34 -16.36 62.73
CA TRP A 1175 25.29 -15.64 63.99
C TRP A 1175 26.25 -14.45 64.05
N ASP A 1176 27.44 -14.53 63.46
CA ASP A 1176 28.41 -13.41 63.45
C ASP A 1176 27.94 -12.24 62.58
N ASP A 1177 27.29 -12.55 61.44
CA ASP A 1177 26.73 -11.55 60.53
C ASP A 1177 25.46 -10.91 61.14
N LEU A 1178 24.64 -11.68 61.84
CA LEU A 1178 23.52 -11.15 62.65
C LEU A 1178 24.03 -10.27 63.80
N ASN A 1179 25.11 -10.66 64.48
CA ASN A 1179 25.71 -9.85 65.55
C ASN A 1179 26.25 -8.52 65.01
N ALA A 1180 26.86 -8.51 63.82
CA ALA A 1180 27.25 -7.26 63.15
C ALA A 1180 26.05 -6.34 62.88
N ILE A 1181 24.93 -6.91 62.41
CA ILE A 1181 23.68 -6.16 62.16
C ILE A 1181 23.10 -5.60 63.48
N PHE A 1182 23.11 -6.35 64.57
CA PHE A 1182 22.56 -5.91 65.86
C PHE A 1182 23.51 -5.04 66.71
N SER A 1183 24.81 -5.03 66.39
CA SER A 1183 25.84 -4.26 67.11
C SER A 1183 26.13 -2.87 66.52
N LEU A 1184 25.71 -2.62 65.27
CA LEU A 1184 25.73 -1.29 64.66
C LEU A 1184 24.55 -0.46 65.20
N LYS A 1185 24.87 0.45 66.11
CA LYS A 1185 23.96 1.46 66.66
C LYS A 1185 23.70 2.61 65.68
#